data_AF-A0A9W8LRQ6-F1
#
_entry.id   AF-A0A9W8LRQ6-F1
#
_cell.length_a   1.000
_cell.length_b   1.000
_cell.length_c   1.000
_cell.angle_alpha   90.00
_cell.angle_beta   90.00
_cell.angle_gamma   90.00
#
_symmetry.space_group_name_H-M   'P 1'
#
loop_
_entity.id
_entity.type
_entity.pdbx_description
1 polymer ?
#
loop_
_entity_poly.entity_id
_entity_poly.type
_entity_poly.pdbx_seq_one_letter_code
_entity_poly.pdbx_strand_id
1 'polypeptide(L)'
;MAWVWPLPRVFETGNDTTAAPQPTIIANYATSALLSDAVKRYNDLISREAFTPPADYNRGKPNTSGNLSKLQVKVASSDETLSLETDESYTLDVPVSGEATLSANTVYGAIRGLESFSQLFMSYEGTRVVRNTPVHIEDKPVLAHRGIMLDTARNYYPVKDIKRTLDAMSYNKLNVLHWHIVDSQSWPVESKTYPDLQKNGAYGADMQYSYADVKDIIQYAKGRGIRVIPEFDMPGHMFIVGETYPGIMSCMNKQPNWDQYAAEPPSGQLNIADPAATEFAVGVINEYTKLFTDEVFNLGGDEVNRKCWEEDSKVKEYLSKNANATVETLLAEFYTQVHAAVKKQKKVGMSWEETLFHSEYTPPKDTIIQTWIDEQSIPKTVAKGYRSIASPSSSYYLDCGHGSWLTNYDGNSWCDPFKTWMHIYNFDPFANVTDSEQRKLIVGAEVALWSEQSDTVTLDKYLWPRAAAMAETAWTGKANADGHVRTTAEVTQRMHDQRFRMVGRGIGAEPLQPLCFEDLIDESQTMSSGGHRTNEFRRGHSNGSNGGGSNELGGSSSSMANISLESLTDEQRRTLRRRIETLKGLEQGIIKATAGWGKAEDVEIEELSEDHVRKTCRRLGVDGSVSINALSVFGKEGDWRQVGAEAAEQFGRAPQLTWEMLKKAVAEEDKYQSKKNWSSTKGRGNRKAPVARRLDAEALKKLGVYPLLQFVTLSQCDTCGRQVNAQYLKEHQEINCEVPLAKREDKRAAVQRAKEKEDRDTQKATKNTKDAVSAGVKRQAGEMDDSDEPDGQPAKAVKITKKERLRLEKERREKERLERKEKQRLEKERKKREREEKREREQAKARLPLDLDKQCGVVSEPGASPCTRSLTCKTHSMAMKRGVRGRSNMFDALLQAHLAKSRSAAAAKNAASRNAAAKSSNAAAVRNATAIALGGGDGALDESFFEESDQDRGSDSEAEMVIDGIKCSRGRPMAVRMSTLPRRRHHYLRVRDLFYDALRPSVGSDAPDALATS
;
A
#
# COMPACT_ATOMS: atom_id res chain seq x y z
N MET A 1 -29.32 4.10 -15.61
CA MET A 1 -27.89 4.47 -15.62
C MET A 1 -27.13 3.50 -16.51
N ALA A 2 -26.09 3.96 -17.22
CA ALA A 2 -25.19 3.09 -17.98
C ALA A 2 -24.35 2.24 -17.01
N TRP A 3 -24.03 0.99 -17.34
CA TRP A 3 -23.20 0.09 -16.51
C TRP A 3 -21.86 -0.28 -17.18
N VAL A 4 -21.52 0.41 -18.27
CA VAL A 4 -20.32 0.19 -19.09
C VAL A 4 -19.14 0.97 -18.50
N TRP A 5 -17.94 0.38 -18.56
CA TRP A 5 -16.68 0.95 -18.12
C TRP A 5 -15.52 0.70 -19.10
N PRO A 6 -14.76 1.73 -19.53
CA PRO A 6 -15.09 3.15 -19.47
C PRO A 6 -16.45 3.47 -20.10
N LEU A 7 -17.10 4.54 -19.62
CA LEU A 7 -18.28 5.09 -20.27
C LEU A 7 -17.93 5.53 -21.70
N PRO A 8 -18.65 5.07 -22.75
CA PRO A 8 -18.41 5.48 -24.13
C PRO A 8 -18.72 6.96 -24.40
N ARG A 9 -18.17 7.52 -25.49
CA ARG A 9 -18.44 8.92 -25.88
C ARG A 9 -19.91 9.16 -26.22
N VAL A 10 -20.49 8.27 -27.01
CA VAL A 10 -21.93 8.24 -27.32
C VAL A 10 -22.46 6.91 -26.80
N PHE A 11 -23.47 6.99 -25.94
CA PHE A 11 -24.13 5.82 -25.36
C PHE A 11 -25.63 6.07 -25.28
N GLU A 12 -26.35 5.55 -26.27
CA GLU A 12 -27.80 5.69 -26.38
C GLU A 12 -28.46 4.35 -26.09
N THR A 13 -29.56 4.37 -25.36
CA THR A 13 -30.24 3.15 -24.90
C THR A 13 -31.75 3.30 -24.97
N GLY A 14 -32.44 2.22 -25.28
CA GLY A 14 -33.89 2.10 -25.17
C GLY A 14 -34.35 1.64 -23.79
N ASN A 15 -35.54 1.04 -23.72
CA ASN A 15 -36.19 0.62 -22.47
C ASN A 15 -36.49 -0.88 -22.41
N ASP A 16 -36.18 -1.65 -23.46
CA ASP A 16 -36.46 -3.07 -23.52
C ASP A 16 -35.34 -3.90 -22.88
N THR A 17 -35.66 -5.15 -22.51
CA THR A 17 -34.66 -6.14 -22.11
C THR A 17 -34.65 -7.28 -23.13
N THR A 18 -33.47 -7.65 -23.60
CA THR A 18 -33.27 -8.66 -24.63
C THR A 18 -32.67 -9.91 -24.01
N ALA A 19 -33.25 -11.07 -24.29
CA ALA A 19 -32.63 -12.36 -23.95
C ALA A 19 -31.37 -12.54 -24.80
N ALA A 20 -30.26 -12.94 -24.18
CA ALA A 20 -28.99 -13.09 -24.89
C ALA A 20 -28.18 -14.27 -24.31
N PRO A 21 -28.70 -15.52 -24.37
CA PRO A 21 -28.08 -16.66 -23.70
C PRO A 21 -26.65 -16.92 -24.18
N GLN A 22 -26.41 -16.85 -25.50
CA GLN A 22 -25.09 -16.93 -26.13
C GLN A 22 -25.17 -16.53 -27.63
N PRO A 23 -25.03 -15.25 -27.98
CA PRO A 23 -25.03 -14.86 -29.38
C PRO A 23 -23.78 -15.36 -30.10
N THR A 24 -23.93 -15.81 -31.34
CA THR A 24 -22.78 -16.23 -32.17
C THR A 24 -22.06 -14.98 -32.69
N ILE A 25 -20.79 -14.82 -32.36
CA ILE A 25 -19.95 -13.75 -32.91
C ILE A 25 -19.35 -14.22 -34.24
N ILE A 26 -19.66 -13.49 -35.32
CA ILE A 26 -19.13 -13.72 -36.66
C ILE A 26 -18.35 -12.48 -37.08
N ALA A 27 -17.06 -12.64 -37.39
CA ALA A 27 -16.26 -11.57 -37.97
C ALA A 27 -16.03 -11.80 -39.46
N ASN A 28 -15.76 -10.74 -40.22
CA ASN A 28 -15.18 -10.85 -41.56
C ASN A 28 -13.71 -11.28 -41.45
N TYR A 29 -13.48 -12.55 -41.10
CA TYR A 29 -12.18 -13.14 -40.73
C TYR A 29 -11.09 -13.14 -41.80
N ALA A 30 -11.30 -12.59 -42.99
CA ALA A 30 -10.61 -13.04 -44.20
C ALA A 30 -9.07 -13.06 -44.12
N THR A 31 -8.41 -12.36 -43.19
CA THR A 31 -6.94 -12.43 -43.01
C THR A 31 -6.36 -12.23 -41.60
N SER A 32 -7.13 -12.06 -40.50
CA SER A 32 -6.57 -11.68 -39.17
C SER A 32 -6.69 -12.79 -38.11
N ALA A 33 -5.55 -13.38 -37.73
CA ALA A 33 -5.47 -14.32 -36.60
C ALA A 33 -5.76 -13.63 -35.26
N LEU A 34 -5.32 -12.37 -35.13
CA LEU A 34 -5.53 -11.55 -33.93
C LEU A 34 -7.02 -11.34 -33.64
N LEU A 35 -7.80 -11.00 -34.68
CA LEU A 35 -9.24 -10.85 -34.56
C LEU A 35 -9.93 -12.17 -34.21
N SER A 36 -9.49 -13.28 -34.81
CA SER A 36 -10.03 -14.61 -34.52
C SER A 36 -9.84 -14.98 -33.04
N ASP A 37 -8.64 -14.80 -32.50
CA ASP A 37 -8.32 -15.05 -31.10
C ASP A 37 -9.10 -14.13 -30.16
N ALA A 38 -9.28 -12.86 -30.53
CA ALA A 38 -10.12 -11.93 -29.78
C ALA A 38 -11.58 -12.38 -29.73
N VAL A 39 -12.16 -12.76 -30.88
CA VAL A 39 -13.54 -13.27 -30.94
C VAL A 39 -13.70 -14.52 -30.09
N LYS A 40 -12.76 -15.48 -30.17
CA LYS A 40 -12.77 -16.68 -29.33
C LYS A 40 -12.76 -16.32 -27.84
N ARG A 41 -11.84 -15.45 -27.42
CA ARG A 41 -11.76 -14.98 -26.04
C ARG A 41 -13.05 -14.33 -25.55
N TYR A 42 -13.67 -13.46 -26.35
CA TYR A 42 -14.90 -12.79 -25.94
C TYR A 42 -16.12 -13.72 -25.95
N ASN A 43 -16.18 -14.70 -26.85
CA ASN A 43 -17.15 -15.80 -26.75
C ASN A 43 -16.99 -16.56 -25.42
N ASP A 44 -15.76 -16.87 -25.02
CA ASP A 44 -15.46 -17.56 -23.76
C ASP A 44 -15.77 -16.69 -22.52
N LEU A 45 -15.59 -15.37 -22.60
CA LEU A 45 -15.96 -14.45 -21.52
C LEU A 45 -17.48 -14.33 -21.39
N ILE A 46 -18.19 -14.11 -22.49
CA ILE A 46 -19.65 -13.97 -22.50
C ILE A 46 -20.33 -15.28 -22.06
N SER A 47 -19.85 -16.43 -22.52
CA SER A 47 -20.41 -17.74 -22.13
C SER A 47 -20.18 -18.11 -20.67
N ARG A 48 -19.22 -17.46 -20.00
CA ARG A 48 -18.97 -17.60 -18.56
C ARG A 48 -19.45 -16.39 -17.76
N GLU A 49 -20.02 -15.38 -18.42
CA GLU A 49 -20.47 -14.17 -17.76
C GLU A 49 -21.57 -14.53 -16.76
N ALA A 50 -21.32 -14.18 -15.51
CA ALA A 50 -22.15 -14.46 -14.36
C ALA A 50 -22.39 -13.20 -13.52
N PHE A 51 -21.95 -12.04 -14.02
CA PHE A 51 -22.15 -10.76 -13.36
C PHE A 51 -23.65 -10.44 -13.24
N THR A 52 -24.10 -10.30 -12.00
CA THR A 52 -25.36 -9.65 -11.63
C THR A 52 -24.98 -8.34 -10.94
N PRO A 53 -25.56 -7.18 -11.32
CA PRO A 53 -25.36 -5.95 -10.57
C PRO A 53 -25.71 -6.17 -9.09
N PRO A 54 -24.92 -5.67 -8.12
CA PRO A 54 -25.22 -5.92 -6.71
C PRO A 54 -26.58 -5.34 -6.28
N ALA A 55 -26.96 -4.19 -6.84
CA ALA A 55 -28.31 -3.61 -6.70
C ALA A 55 -29.46 -4.51 -7.18
N ASP A 56 -29.16 -5.57 -7.94
CA ASP A 56 -30.13 -6.51 -8.49
C ASP A 56 -30.07 -7.90 -7.81
N TYR A 57 -29.25 -8.12 -6.78
CA TYR A 57 -29.11 -9.45 -6.13
C TYR A 57 -30.40 -10.04 -5.59
N ASN A 58 -31.36 -9.19 -5.19
CA ASN A 58 -32.67 -9.62 -4.68
C ASN A 58 -33.79 -9.46 -5.72
N ARG A 59 -33.46 -9.13 -6.98
CA ARG A 59 -34.44 -8.95 -8.05
C ARG A 59 -34.57 -10.25 -8.85
N GLY A 60 -35.81 -10.64 -9.13
CA GLY A 60 -36.10 -11.77 -10.01
C GLY A 60 -35.68 -11.48 -11.46
N LYS A 61 -35.63 -12.54 -12.27
CA LYS A 61 -35.32 -12.45 -13.69
C LYS A 61 -36.22 -11.43 -14.41
N PRO A 62 -35.64 -10.47 -15.18
CA PRO A 62 -36.44 -9.50 -15.92
C PRO A 62 -37.19 -10.16 -17.09
N ASN A 63 -38.37 -9.61 -17.41
CA ASN A 63 -39.09 -9.98 -18.63
C ASN A 63 -38.31 -9.53 -19.86
N THR A 64 -38.31 -10.35 -20.92
CA THR A 64 -37.56 -10.09 -22.15
C THR A 64 -38.52 -9.80 -23.32
N SER A 65 -38.25 -8.73 -24.07
CA SER A 65 -39.03 -8.29 -25.24
C SER A 65 -38.52 -8.86 -26.57
N GLY A 66 -37.33 -9.46 -26.58
CA GLY A 66 -36.72 -10.02 -27.79
C GLY A 66 -35.52 -10.92 -27.50
N ASN A 67 -34.86 -11.39 -28.56
CA ASN A 67 -33.73 -12.33 -28.46
C ASN A 67 -32.57 -11.93 -29.38
N LEU A 68 -31.37 -11.82 -28.81
CA LEU A 68 -30.13 -11.54 -29.52
C LEU A 68 -29.47 -12.84 -29.97
N SER A 69 -29.37 -13.03 -31.28
CA SER A 69 -28.90 -14.29 -31.88
C SER A 69 -27.43 -14.24 -32.32
N LYS A 70 -26.95 -13.10 -32.81
CA LYS A 70 -25.61 -12.95 -33.39
C LYS A 70 -25.02 -11.56 -33.16
N LEU A 71 -23.71 -11.47 -33.27
CA LEU A 71 -22.95 -10.23 -33.45
C LEU A 71 -22.14 -10.33 -34.75
N GLN A 72 -22.36 -9.43 -35.69
CA GLN A 72 -21.55 -9.28 -36.89
C GLN A 72 -20.45 -8.24 -36.66
N VAL A 73 -19.20 -8.68 -36.64
CA VAL A 73 -18.02 -7.81 -36.55
C VAL A 73 -17.49 -7.50 -37.95
N LYS A 74 -17.32 -6.21 -38.25
CA LYS A 74 -16.80 -5.69 -39.51
C LYS A 74 -15.58 -4.82 -39.23
N VAL A 75 -14.42 -5.27 -39.71
CA VAL A 75 -13.18 -4.49 -39.66
C VAL A 75 -12.82 -4.02 -41.07
N ALA A 76 -12.52 -2.73 -41.22
CA ALA A 76 -12.22 -2.11 -42.52
C ALA A 76 -10.81 -2.41 -43.02
N SER A 77 -9.80 -2.36 -42.13
CA SER A 77 -8.40 -2.61 -42.46
C SER A 77 -7.92 -4.00 -42.00
N SER A 78 -7.02 -4.60 -42.76
CA SER A 78 -6.25 -5.79 -42.35
C SER A 78 -4.92 -5.44 -41.68
N ASP A 79 -4.61 -4.16 -41.54
CA ASP A 79 -3.41 -3.68 -40.84
C ASP A 79 -3.51 -3.97 -39.33
N GLU A 80 -2.55 -4.75 -38.84
CA GLU A 80 -2.40 -5.09 -37.42
C GLU A 80 -1.23 -4.34 -36.77
N THR A 81 -0.78 -3.24 -37.37
CA THR A 81 0.25 -2.36 -36.78
C THR A 81 -0.31 -1.69 -35.52
N LEU A 82 0.42 -1.85 -34.42
CA LEU A 82 0.10 -1.24 -33.13
C LEU A 82 1.15 -0.17 -32.81
N SER A 83 0.71 1.07 -32.70
CA SER A 83 1.56 2.25 -32.44
C SER A 83 0.77 3.29 -31.65
N LEU A 84 1.39 4.45 -31.38
CA LEU A 84 0.68 5.57 -30.76
C LEU A 84 -0.49 6.09 -31.63
N GLU A 85 -0.40 5.95 -32.94
CA GLU A 85 -1.37 6.48 -33.91
C GLU A 85 -2.47 5.47 -34.30
N THR A 86 -2.49 4.30 -33.68
CA THR A 86 -3.49 3.26 -33.97
C THR A 86 -4.91 3.79 -33.71
N ASP A 87 -5.77 3.71 -34.72
CA ASP A 87 -7.19 4.05 -34.58
C ASP A 87 -7.94 2.97 -33.79
N GLU A 88 -8.35 3.31 -32.58
CA GLU A 88 -9.09 2.46 -31.65
C GLU A 88 -10.61 2.73 -31.65
N SER A 89 -11.13 3.46 -32.64
CA SER A 89 -12.55 3.80 -32.74
C SER A 89 -13.42 2.63 -33.21
N TYR A 90 -14.68 2.62 -32.76
CA TYR A 90 -15.68 1.64 -33.17
C TYR A 90 -17.12 2.16 -32.98
N THR A 91 -18.05 1.51 -33.67
CA THR A 91 -19.51 1.68 -33.51
C THR A 91 -20.14 0.32 -33.20
N LEU A 92 -21.00 0.26 -32.19
CA LEU A 92 -21.72 -0.96 -31.78
C LEU A 92 -23.22 -0.70 -31.70
N ASP A 93 -24.01 -1.49 -32.43
CA ASP A 93 -25.46 -1.46 -32.42
C ASP A 93 -26.02 -2.81 -31.93
N VAL A 94 -26.86 -2.77 -30.91
CA VAL A 94 -27.52 -3.95 -30.34
C VAL A 94 -29.04 -3.74 -30.39
N PRO A 95 -29.77 -4.44 -31.27
CA PRO A 95 -31.22 -4.30 -31.37
C PRO A 95 -31.95 -5.02 -30.22
N VAL A 96 -33.26 -4.81 -30.12
CA VAL A 96 -34.14 -5.58 -29.20
C VAL A 96 -34.22 -7.06 -29.59
N SER A 97 -34.11 -7.37 -30.88
CA SER A 97 -34.13 -8.75 -31.37
C SER A 97 -33.34 -8.86 -32.67
N GLY A 98 -32.75 -10.03 -32.93
CA GLY A 98 -32.05 -10.33 -34.18
C GLY A 98 -30.52 -10.29 -34.05
N GLU A 99 -29.86 -9.49 -34.87
CA GLU A 99 -28.40 -9.48 -35.05
C GLU A 99 -27.82 -8.10 -34.67
N ALA A 100 -26.82 -8.08 -33.78
CA ALA A 100 -26.04 -6.89 -33.46
C ALA A 100 -24.93 -6.67 -34.49
N THR A 101 -24.44 -5.44 -34.60
CA THR A 101 -23.32 -5.08 -35.49
C THR A 101 -22.24 -4.30 -34.75
N LEU A 102 -20.97 -4.70 -34.94
CA LEU A 102 -19.79 -3.98 -34.48
C LEU A 102 -18.95 -3.60 -35.71
N SER A 103 -18.71 -2.31 -35.92
CA SER A 103 -17.87 -1.82 -37.01
C SER A 103 -16.66 -1.06 -36.46
N ALA A 104 -15.47 -1.29 -37.01
CA ALA A 104 -14.25 -0.61 -36.62
C ALA A 104 -13.29 -0.42 -37.80
N ASN A 105 -12.43 0.61 -37.72
CA ASN A 105 -11.43 0.86 -38.76
C ASN A 105 -10.28 -0.16 -38.70
N THR A 106 -9.86 -0.54 -37.50
CA THR A 106 -8.76 -1.49 -37.26
C THR A 106 -9.24 -2.65 -36.38
N VAL A 107 -8.42 -3.72 -36.33
CA VAL A 107 -8.66 -4.84 -35.40
C VAL A 107 -8.69 -4.38 -33.94
N TYR A 108 -7.94 -3.33 -33.60
CA TYR A 108 -7.86 -2.83 -32.23
C TYR A 108 -9.14 -2.12 -31.81
N GLY A 109 -9.74 -1.30 -32.68
CA GLY A 109 -11.09 -0.76 -32.46
C GLY A 109 -12.12 -1.86 -32.24
N ALA A 110 -12.06 -2.96 -33.01
CA ALA A 110 -12.93 -4.11 -32.80
C ALA A 110 -12.70 -4.80 -31.45
N ILE A 111 -11.45 -4.92 -30.96
CA ILE A 111 -11.17 -5.45 -29.61
C ILE A 111 -11.81 -4.57 -28.52
N ARG A 112 -11.81 -3.23 -28.70
CA ARG A 112 -12.46 -2.29 -27.76
C ARG A 112 -13.98 -2.44 -27.79
N GLY A 113 -14.56 -2.58 -28.98
CA GLY A 113 -15.99 -2.80 -29.13
C GLY A 113 -16.47 -4.16 -28.61
N LEU A 114 -15.65 -5.21 -28.75
CA LEU A 114 -15.94 -6.51 -28.14
C LEU A 114 -15.92 -6.46 -26.61
N GLU A 115 -15.03 -5.66 -26.00
CA GLU A 115 -15.08 -5.42 -24.55
C GLU A 115 -16.39 -4.75 -24.16
N SER A 116 -16.76 -3.66 -24.83
CA SER A 116 -18.01 -2.94 -24.56
C SER A 116 -19.23 -3.85 -24.75
N PHE A 117 -19.26 -4.65 -25.81
CA PHE A 117 -20.31 -5.65 -26.03
C PHE A 117 -20.38 -6.66 -24.88
N SER A 118 -19.24 -7.16 -24.39
CA SER A 118 -19.21 -8.11 -23.27
C SER A 118 -19.78 -7.53 -21.97
N GLN A 119 -19.63 -6.22 -21.75
CA GLN A 119 -20.13 -5.53 -20.57
C GLN A 119 -21.65 -5.32 -20.60
N LEU A 120 -22.29 -5.41 -21.77
CA LEU A 120 -23.75 -5.33 -21.89
C LEU A 120 -24.47 -6.53 -21.28
N PHE A 121 -23.78 -7.65 -21.10
CA PHE A 121 -24.36 -8.88 -20.55
C PHE A 121 -24.44 -8.83 -19.03
N MET A 122 -25.62 -9.21 -18.53
CA MET A 122 -25.93 -9.48 -17.13
C MET A 122 -26.54 -10.87 -17.00
N SER A 123 -26.30 -11.55 -15.87
CA SER A 123 -26.85 -12.87 -15.59
C SER A 123 -27.86 -12.80 -14.44
N TYR A 124 -29.03 -13.40 -14.62
CA TYR A 124 -30.07 -13.56 -13.61
C TYR A 124 -30.50 -15.03 -13.59
N GLU A 125 -30.29 -15.72 -12.47
CA GLU A 125 -30.66 -17.14 -12.29
C GLU A 125 -30.14 -18.03 -13.45
N GLY A 126 -28.92 -17.77 -13.93
CA GLY A 126 -28.30 -18.48 -15.05
C GLY A 126 -28.78 -18.07 -16.45
N THR A 127 -29.76 -17.17 -16.55
CA THR A 127 -30.17 -16.56 -17.84
C THR A 127 -29.40 -15.28 -18.09
N ARG A 128 -28.79 -15.15 -19.29
CA ARG A 128 -28.16 -13.91 -19.72
C ARG A 128 -29.11 -12.99 -20.47
N VAL A 129 -29.03 -11.71 -20.15
CA VAL A 129 -29.83 -10.65 -20.75
C VAL A 129 -28.98 -9.43 -21.04
N VAL A 130 -29.44 -8.62 -21.99
CA VAL A 130 -28.97 -7.26 -22.24
C VAL A 130 -30.12 -6.31 -21.93
N ARG A 131 -29.94 -5.40 -20.98
CA ARG A 131 -30.97 -4.41 -20.61
C ARG A 131 -30.90 -3.18 -21.52
N ASN A 132 -31.96 -2.38 -21.49
CA ASN A 132 -32.09 -1.09 -22.17
C ASN A 132 -31.78 -1.14 -23.67
N THR A 133 -32.20 -2.19 -24.35
CA THR A 133 -32.14 -2.29 -25.81
C THR A 133 -33.23 -1.41 -26.47
N PRO A 134 -33.04 -0.92 -27.70
CA PRO A 134 -31.80 -1.01 -28.48
C PRO A 134 -30.67 -0.18 -27.86
N VAL A 135 -29.43 -0.62 -28.01
CA VAL A 135 -28.23 0.10 -27.56
C VAL A 135 -27.44 0.55 -28.79
N HIS A 136 -27.04 1.81 -28.81
CA HIS A 136 -26.13 2.37 -29.81
C HIS A 136 -24.92 3.00 -29.12
N ILE A 137 -23.73 2.66 -29.60
CA ILE A 137 -22.45 3.13 -29.07
C ILE A 137 -21.59 3.64 -30.22
N GLU A 138 -21.09 4.86 -30.11
CA GLU A 138 -19.95 5.36 -30.90
C GLU A 138 -18.85 5.79 -29.94
N ASP A 139 -17.64 5.30 -30.16
CA ASP A 139 -16.60 5.43 -29.14
C ASP A 139 -15.20 5.51 -29.72
N LYS A 140 -14.33 6.25 -29.01
CA LYS A 140 -12.90 6.40 -29.29
C LYS A 140 -12.18 7.03 -28.09
N PRO A 141 -10.89 6.72 -27.87
CA PRO A 141 -10.14 7.28 -26.74
C PRO A 141 -9.89 8.79 -26.89
N VAL A 142 -9.70 9.50 -25.77
CA VAL A 142 -9.22 10.90 -25.72
C VAL A 142 -7.70 10.94 -25.76
N LEU A 143 -7.04 10.10 -24.97
CA LEU A 143 -5.60 9.95 -24.95
C LEU A 143 -5.17 8.69 -25.70
N ALA A 144 -4.19 8.83 -26.59
CA ALA A 144 -3.65 7.73 -27.38
C ALA A 144 -2.82 6.75 -26.55
N HIS A 145 -2.17 7.24 -25.48
CA HIS A 145 -1.34 6.42 -24.58
C HIS A 145 -1.99 6.32 -23.20
N ARG A 146 -2.40 5.10 -22.81
CA ARG A 146 -3.14 4.84 -21.56
C ARG A 146 -2.52 3.63 -20.88
N GLY A 147 -1.58 3.88 -19.96
CA GLY A 147 -0.65 2.86 -19.52
C GLY A 147 -0.67 2.50 -18.05
N ILE A 148 -0.06 1.36 -17.77
CA ILE A 148 0.39 0.93 -16.45
C ILE A 148 1.90 0.75 -16.56
N MET A 149 2.65 1.46 -15.72
CA MET A 149 4.04 1.12 -15.47
C MET A 149 4.10 0.06 -14.38
N LEU A 150 4.72 -1.09 -14.70
CA LEU A 150 4.93 -2.19 -13.77
C LEU A 150 6.42 -2.41 -13.56
N ASP A 151 6.88 -2.14 -12.35
CA ASP A 151 8.22 -2.47 -11.88
C ASP A 151 8.29 -3.96 -11.54
N THR A 152 9.20 -4.67 -12.20
CA THR A 152 9.46 -6.10 -11.96
C THR A 152 10.88 -6.39 -11.50
N ALA A 153 11.63 -5.35 -11.14
CA ALA A 153 13.00 -5.42 -10.70
C ALA A 153 13.12 -5.34 -9.17
N ARG A 154 12.36 -4.46 -8.52
CA ARG A 154 12.34 -4.40 -7.05
C ARG A 154 11.78 -5.69 -6.45
N ASN A 155 10.72 -6.25 -7.07
CA ASN A 155 10.22 -7.59 -6.81
C ASN A 155 9.81 -8.27 -8.13
N TYR A 156 10.03 -9.59 -8.22
CA TYR A 156 9.73 -10.37 -9.41
C TYR A 156 8.23 -10.70 -9.55
N TYR A 157 7.74 -10.73 -10.79
CA TYR A 157 6.38 -11.15 -11.15
C TYR A 157 6.40 -12.27 -12.19
N PRO A 158 5.85 -13.46 -11.91
CA PRO A 158 5.72 -14.52 -12.90
C PRO A 158 4.98 -14.06 -14.17
N VAL A 159 5.34 -14.62 -15.32
CA VAL A 159 4.70 -14.34 -16.63
C VAL A 159 3.18 -14.41 -16.58
N LYS A 160 2.63 -15.39 -15.85
CA LYS A 160 1.17 -15.56 -15.67
C LYS A 160 0.50 -14.35 -14.98
N ASP A 161 1.21 -13.67 -14.10
CA ASP A 161 0.70 -12.52 -13.35
C ASP A 161 0.72 -11.27 -14.25
N ILE A 162 1.79 -11.08 -15.03
CA ILE A 162 1.86 -10.05 -16.07
C ILE A 162 0.73 -10.24 -17.10
N LYS A 163 0.51 -11.47 -17.56
CA LYS A 163 -0.61 -11.80 -18.47
C LYS A 163 -1.98 -11.51 -17.86
N ARG A 164 -2.18 -11.82 -16.58
CA ARG A 164 -3.43 -11.46 -15.87
C ARG A 164 -3.62 -9.94 -15.79
N THR A 165 -2.55 -9.18 -15.56
CA THR A 165 -2.59 -7.71 -15.64
C THR A 165 -2.96 -7.22 -17.04
N LEU A 166 -2.40 -7.80 -18.10
CA LEU A 166 -2.75 -7.48 -19.50
C LEU A 166 -4.22 -7.78 -19.82
N ASP A 167 -4.79 -8.86 -19.26
CA ASP A 167 -6.23 -9.13 -19.36
C ASP A 167 -7.06 -8.01 -18.71
N ALA A 168 -6.73 -7.63 -17.47
CA ALA A 168 -7.42 -6.55 -16.77
C ALA A 168 -7.26 -5.18 -17.46
N MET A 169 -6.10 -4.90 -18.05
CA MET A 169 -5.87 -3.73 -18.89
C MET A 169 -6.82 -3.71 -20.09
N SER A 170 -6.96 -4.85 -20.79
CA SER A 170 -7.91 -5.00 -21.90
C SER A 170 -9.35 -4.72 -21.47
N TYR A 171 -9.76 -5.22 -20.29
CA TYR A 171 -11.12 -5.01 -19.76
C TYR A 171 -11.41 -3.54 -19.45
N ASN A 172 -10.37 -2.73 -19.26
CA ASN A 172 -10.47 -1.30 -18.97
C ASN A 172 -10.02 -0.42 -20.15
N LYS A 173 -9.77 -1.00 -21.32
CA LYS A 173 -9.30 -0.29 -22.53
C LYS A 173 -7.97 0.47 -22.37
N LEU A 174 -7.13 0.06 -21.41
CA LEU A 174 -5.73 0.47 -21.34
C LEU A 174 -4.93 -0.21 -22.45
N ASN A 175 -3.91 0.47 -22.99
CA ASN A 175 -3.22 0.04 -24.21
C ASN A 175 -1.68 0.11 -24.14
N VAL A 176 -1.09 0.44 -22.99
CA VAL A 176 0.37 0.41 -22.81
C VAL A 176 0.75 -0.32 -21.53
N LEU A 177 1.54 -1.37 -21.64
CA LEU A 177 2.35 -1.90 -20.54
C LEU A 177 3.72 -1.25 -20.65
N HIS A 178 4.00 -0.31 -19.76
CA HIS A 178 5.33 0.22 -19.56
C HIS A 178 6.05 -0.72 -18.59
N TRP A 179 7.01 -1.47 -19.10
CA TRP A 179 7.67 -2.53 -18.35
C TRP A 179 9.03 -2.06 -17.84
N HIS A 180 9.03 -1.59 -16.59
CA HIS A 180 10.24 -1.31 -15.83
C HIS A 180 10.85 -2.63 -15.38
N ILE A 181 11.76 -3.14 -16.21
CA ILE A 181 12.18 -4.55 -16.19
C ILE A 181 13.46 -4.77 -15.37
N VAL A 182 14.27 -3.73 -15.16
CA VAL A 182 15.55 -3.77 -14.44
C VAL A 182 15.68 -2.55 -13.53
N ASP A 183 16.39 -2.72 -12.40
CA ASP A 183 16.75 -1.65 -11.47
C ASP A 183 17.97 -2.12 -10.63
N SER A 184 18.40 -1.29 -9.68
CA SER A 184 19.42 -1.54 -8.67
C SER A 184 19.27 -2.86 -7.95
N GLN A 185 18.03 -3.31 -7.72
CA GLN A 185 17.76 -4.50 -6.92
C GLN A 185 17.87 -5.81 -7.71
N SER A 186 17.50 -5.82 -9.00
CA SER A 186 17.65 -7.03 -9.82
C SER A 186 17.67 -6.78 -11.33
N TRP A 187 18.31 -7.71 -12.05
CA TRP A 187 18.28 -7.84 -13.51
C TRP A 187 17.65 -9.19 -13.90
N PRO A 188 16.32 -9.30 -14.00
CA PRO A 188 15.64 -10.56 -14.22
C PRO A 188 15.59 -10.99 -15.70
N VAL A 189 15.86 -10.10 -16.66
CA VAL A 189 15.70 -10.38 -18.10
C VAL A 189 16.98 -10.92 -18.74
N GLU A 190 16.83 -11.93 -19.59
CA GLU A 190 17.94 -12.54 -20.33
C GLU A 190 18.59 -11.52 -21.27
N SER A 191 19.92 -11.40 -21.20
CA SER A 191 20.73 -10.68 -22.18
C SER A 191 21.64 -11.65 -22.94
N LYS A 192 21.66 -11.53 -24.26
CA LYS A 192 22.58 -12.27 -25.15
C LYS A 192 23.92 -11.57 -25.30
N THR A 193 23.95 -10.25 -25.20
CA THR A 193 25.19 -9.46 -25.26
C THR A 193 25.95 -9.56 -23.94
N TYR A 194 25.23 -9.59 -22.82
CA TYR A 194 25.78 -9.66 -21.46
C TYR A 194 25.14 -10.80 -20.64
N PRO A 195 25.43 -12.07 -20.94
CA PRO A 195 24.75 -13.22 -20.32
C PRO A 195 24.86 -13.29 -18.79
N ASP A 196 25.95 -12.75 -18.24
CA ASP A 196 26.19 -12.77 -16.81
C ASP A 196 25.27 -11.82 -16.03
N LEU A 197 24.64 -10.83 -16.68
CA LEU A 197 23.71 -9.89 -16.02
C LEU A 197 22.53 -10.63 -15.37
N GLN A 198 21.84 -11.48 -16.12
CA GLN A 198 20.69 -12.22 -15.58
C GLN A 198 21.15 -13.28 -14.59
N LYS A 199 22.25 -13.98 -14.91
CA LYS A 199 22.77 -15.06 -14.10
C LYS A 199 23.14 -14.59 -12.68
N ASN A 200 23.74 -13.41 -12.57
CA ASN A 200 24.19 -12.85 -11.30
C ASN A 200 23.22 -11.81 -10.72
N GLY A 201 22.35 -11.23 -11.54
CA GLY A 201 21.47 -10.13 -11.17
C GLY A 201 20.02 -10.50 -10.91
N ALA A 202 19.54 -11.67 -11.35
CA ALA A 202 18.20 -12.14 -10.97
C ALA A 202 18.17 -12.61 -9.51
N TYR A 203 17.02 -12.46 -8.84
CA TYR A 203 16.85 -12.95 -7.47
C TYR A 203 16.99 -14.47 -7.31
N GLY A 204 16.72 -15.24 -8.37
CA GLY A 204 16.80 -16.69 -8.39
C GLY A 204 16.60 -17.23 -9.80
N ALA A 205 16.94 -18.51 -10.00
CA ALA A 205 16.82 -19.17 -11.32
C ALA A 205 15.36 -19.30 -11.81
N ASP A 206 14.39 -19.25 -10.90
CA ASP A 206 12.94 -19.26 -11.17
C ASP A 206 12.33 -17.86 -11.22
N MET A 207 13.14 -16.80 -11.02
CA MET A 207 12.75 -15.39 -11.03
C MET A 207 13.40 -14.66 -12.21
N GLN A 208 13.25 -15.24 -13.39
CA GLN A 208 13.88 -14.82 -14.63
C GLN A 208 12.85 -14.68 -15.75
N TYR A 209 13.14 -13.82 -16.72
CA TYR A 209 12.43 -13.72 -18.01
C TYR A 209 13.39 -14.10 -19.13
N SER A 210 13.10 -15.21 -19.80
CA SER A 210 13.81 -15.56 -21.04
C SER A 210 13.35 -14.71 -22.21
N TYR A 211 14.11 -14.72 -23.31
CA TYR A 211 13.69 -14.16 -24.59
C TYR A 211 12.33 -14.72 -25.07
N ALA A 212 12.04 -15.99 -24.76
CA ALA A 212 10.77 -16.62 -25.11
C ALA A 212 9.63 -16.03 -24.28
N ASP A 213 9.83 -15.81 -22.98
CA ASP A 213 8.85 -15.17 -22.10
C ASP A 213 8.55 -13.74 -22.54
N VAL A 214 9.58 -12.96 -22.86
CA VAL A 214 9.41 -11.58 -23.35
C VAL A 214 8.61 -11.55 -24.65
N LYS A 215 8.94 -12.41 -25.62
CA LYS A 215 8.19 -12.50 -26.89
C LYS A 215 6.75 -12.96 -26.68
N ASP A 216 6.53 -13.92 -25.78
CA ASP A 216 5.20 -14.41 -25.42
C ASP A 216 4.35 -13.31 -24.77
N ILE A 217 4.93 -12.51 -23.86
CA ILE A 217 4.28 -11.34 -23.26
C ILE A 217 3.93 -10.30 -24.33
N ILE A 218 4.87 -9.95 -25.21
CA ILE A 218 4.63 -8.99 -26.31
C ILE A 218 3.48 -9.46 -27.20
N GLN A 219 3.48 -10.74 -27.60
CA GLN A 219 2.42 -11.30 -28.45
C GLN A 219 1.07 -11.36 -27.72
N TYR A 220 1.07 -11.73 -26.43
CA TYR A 220 -0.13 -11.78 -25.60
C TYR A 220 -0.75 -10.39 -25.41
N ALA A 221 0.10 -9.38 -25.23
CA ALA A 221 -0.28 -7.97 -25.14
C ALA A 221 -0.83 -7.47 -26.49
N LYS A 222 -0.16 -7.77 -27.60
CA LYS A 222 -0.62 -7.41 -28.95
C LYS A 222 -2.02 -7.96 -29.24
N GLY A 223 -2.31 -9.21 -28.87
CA GLY A 223 -3.65 -9.82 -28.98
C GLY A 223 -4.76 -9.13 -28.16
N ARG A 224 -4.40 -8.17 -27.30
CA ARG A 224 -5.29 -7.31 -26.51
C ARG A 224 -5.20 -5.85 -26.91
N GLY A 225 -4.48 -5.53 -27.97
CA GLY A 225 -4.18 -4.15 -28.37
C GLY A 225 -3.35 -3.41 -27.32
N ILE A 226 -2.43 -4.09 -26.64
CA ILE A 226 -1.55 -3.48 -25.65
C ILE A 226 -0.13 -3.46 -26.19
N ARG A 227 0.45 -2.27 -26.23
CA ARG A 227 1.86 -2.00 -26.53
C ARG A 227 2.71 -2.39 -25.33
N VAL A 228 3.91 -2.88 -25.56
CA VAL A 228 4.88 -3.19 -24.50
C VAL A 228 6.10 -2.31 -24.70
N ILE A 229 6.22 -1.27 -23.87
CA ILE A 229 7.34 -0.33 -23.90
C ILE A 229 8.32 -0.77 -22.81
N PRO A 230 9.53 -1.24 -23.17
CA PRO A 230 10.53 -1.58 -22.16
C PRO A 230 11.17 -0.33 -21.59
N GLU A 231 11.56 -0.40 -20.32
CA GLU A 231 12.44 0.56 -19.68
C GLU A 231 13.71 -0.13 -19.17
N PHE A 232 14.84 0.43 -19.57
CA PHE A 232 16.15 0.11 -19.02
C PHE A 232 16.75 1.40 -18.47
N ASP A 233 16.50 1.65 -17.18
CA ASP A 233 16.73 2.94 -16.54
C ASP A 233 18.22 3.23 -16.33
N MET A 234 18.74 4.25 -17.02
CA MET A 234 20.16 4.59 -17.00
C MET A 234 20.37 6.11 -16.98
N PRO A 235 21.43 6.63 -16.33
CA PRO A 235 22.54 5.89 -15.68
C PRO A 235 22.34 5.64 -14.17
N GLY A 236 21.23 6.10 -13.60
CA GLY A 236 20.79 5.79 -12.24
C GLY A 236 20.44 4.31 -12.09
N HIS A 237 19.92 3.90 -10.93
CA HIS A 237 19.21 2.62 -10.78
C HIS A 237 19.94 1.35 -11.29
N MET A 238 21.26 1.28 -11.13
CA MET A 238 22.09 0.26 -11.81
C MET A 238 23.02 -0.53 -10.88
N PHE A 239 22.80 -0.49 -9.56
CA PHE A 239 23.64 -1.21 -8.59
C PHE A 239 23.90 -2.67 -8.99
N ILE A 240 22.87 -3.43 -9.37
CA ILE A 240 23.01 -4.86 -9.69
C ILE A 240 23.96 -5.13 -10.87
N VAL A 241 24.09 -4.19 -11.82
CA VAL A 241 25.05 -4.31 -12.93
C VAL A 241 26.47 -4.37 -12.38
N GLY A 242 26.76 -3.63 -11.31
CA GLY A 242 28.06 -3.60 -10.68
C GLY A 242 28.48 -4.88 -9.95
N GLU A 243 27.54 -5.76 -9.60
CA GLU A 243 27.89 -7.09 -9.09
C GLU A 243 28.52 -7.98 -10.19
N THR A 244 28.22 -7.68 -11.46
CA THR A 244 28.82 -8.37 -12.62
C THR A 244 29.96 -7.58 -13.25
N TYR A 245 29.79 -6.26 -13.38
CA TYR A 245 30.72 -5.35 -14.03
C TYR A 245 31.12 -4.20 -13.08
N PRO A 246 31.84 -4.47 -11.98
CA PRO A 246 32.18 -3.44 -10.98
C PRO A 246 33.05 -2.31 -11.55
N GLY A 247 33.79 -2.59 -12.64
CA GLY A 247 34.66 -1.62 -13.27
C GLY A 247 33.96 -0.41 -13.87
N ILE A 248 32.68 -0.53 -14.26
CA ILE A 248 31.93 0.54 -14.96
C ILE A 248 31.01 1.34 -14.02
N MET A 249 31.15 1.19 -12.71
CA MET A 249 30.23 1.74 -11.72
C MET A 249 30.87 2.83 -10.85
N SER A 250 30.01 3.71 -10.32
CA SER A 250 30.31 4.68 -9.28
C SER A 250 29.42 4.45 -8.05
N CYS A 251 29.91 4.85 -6.88
CA CYS A 251 29.22 4.81 -5.57
C CYS A 251 28.48 3.50 -5.22
N MET A 252 29.03 2.36 -5.61
CA MET A 252 28.51 1.03 -5.27
C MET A 252 28.34 0.83 -3.76
N ASN A 253 27.13 0.43 -3.34
CA ASN A 253 26.73 0.02 -1.99
C ASN A 253 27.28 0.89 -0.85
N LYS A 254 27.12 2.21 -0.93
CA LYS A 254 27.56 3.13 0.13
C LYS A 254 26.74 2.90 1.39
N GLN A 255 27.32 2.28 2.41
CA GLN A 255 26.68 2.03 3.70
C GLN A 255 27.46 2.69 4.85
N PRO A 256 26.78 3.19 5.91
CA PRO A 256 25.33 3.26 6.08
C PRO A 256 24.67 4.48 5.40
N ASN A 257 25.47 5.39 4.82
CA ASN A 257 25.02 6.70 4.31
C ASN A 257 24.53 6.64 2.85
N TRP A 258 23.82 5.58 2.46
CA TRP A 258 23.33 5.42 1.09
C TRP A 258 22.44 6.60 0.68
N ASP A 259 21.74 7.21 1.63
CA ASP A 259 20.82 8.34 1.49
C ASP A 259 21.48 9.63 0.99
N GLN A 260 22.82 9.67 0.95
CA GLN A 260 23.58 10.77 0.34
C GLN A 260 23.95 10.49 -1.12
N TYR A 261 23.84 9.24 -1.57
CA TYR A 261 24.32 8.77 -2.87
C TYR A 261 23.22 8.17 -3.75
N ALA A 262 22.02 7.93 -3.21
CA ALA A 262 20.86 7.44 -3.93
C ALA A 262 19.57 7.83 -3.18
N ALA A 263 18.43 7.80 -3.87
CA ALA A 263 17.11 8.01 -3.28
C ALA A 263 16.68 6.82 -2.40
N GLU A 264 17.17 5.62 -2.72
CA GLU A 264 16.96 4.38 -1.97
C GLU A 264 18.21 3.48 -2.00
N PRO A 265 18.37 2.55 -1.04
CA PRO A 265 19.42 1.55 -1.12
C PRO A 265 19.02 0.39 -2.05
N PRO A 266 19.98 -0.26 -2.73
CA PRO A 266 21.42 0.02 -2.71
C PRO A 266 21.83 1.17 -3.64
N SER A 267 22.81 1.98 -3.23
CA SER A 267 23.37 3.00 -4.12
C SER A 267 24.26 2.39 -5.20
N GLY A 268 24.21 2.91 -6.42
CA GLY A 268 25.11 2.54 -7.51
C GLY A 268 24.62 3.11 -8.83
N GLN A 269 25.49 3.75 -9.58
CA GLN A 269 25.18 4.36 -10.88
C GLN A 269 26.31 4.08 -11.86
N LEU A 270 26.01 4.07 -13.17
CA LEU A 270 27.05 3.94 -14.19
C LEU A 270 28.07 5.07 -14.07
N ASN A 271 29.35 4.76 -14.24
CA ASN A 271 30.42 5.75 -14.22
C ASN A 271 30.47 6.49 -15.56
N ILE A 272 29.83 7.66 -15.63
CA ILE A 272 29.71 8.46 -16.87
C ILE A 272 31.04 9.00 -17.42
N ALA A 273 32.15 8.90 -16.67
CA ALA A 273 33.48 9.22 -17.17
C ALA A 273 34.20 8.02 -17.80
N ASP A 274 33.68 6.80 -17.61
CA ASP A 274 34.26 5.56 -18.13
C ASP A 274 33.59 5.21 -19.48
N PRO A 275 34.32 5.24 -20.61
CA PRO A 275 33.75 4.90 -21.92
C PRO A 275 33.08 3.52 -21.96
N ALA A 276 33.60 2.56 -21.19
CA ALA A 276 33.03 1.22 -21.12
C ALA A 276 31.61 1.21 -20.49
N ALA A 277 31.29 2.15 -19.62
CA ALA A 277 29.95 2.31 -19.06
C ALA A 277 28.95 2.78 -20.12
N THR A 278 29.37 3.72 -20.98
CA THR A 278 28.54 4.18 -22.10
C THR A 278 28.41 3.10 -23.18
N GLU A 279 29.48 2.37 -23.49
CA GLU A 279 29.44 1.22 -24.40
C GLU A 279 28.50 0.12 -23.88
N PHE A 280 28.49 -0.14 -22.58
CA PHE A 280 27.55 -1.04 -21.93
C PHE A 280 26.10 -0.60 -22.21
N ALA A 281 25.76 0.64 -21.88
CA ALA A 281 24.42 1.21 -22.09
C ALA A 281 23.98 1.15 -23.56
N VAL A 282 24.86 1.52 -24.49
CA VAL A 282 24.62 1.42 -25.94
C VAL A 282 24.41 -0.03 -26.37
N GLY A 283 25.14 -0.98 -25.80
CA GLY A 283 24.96 -2.42 -26.03
C GLY A 283 23.59 -2.92 -25.60
N VAL A 284 23.13 -2.52 -24.41
CA VAL A 284 21.78 -2.81 -23.89
C VAL A 284 20.71 -2.29 -24.85
N ILE A 285 20.81 -1.02 -25.26
CA ILE A 285 19.88 -0.40 -26.21
C ILE A 285 19.88 -1.16 -27.54
N ASN A 286 21.05 -1.46 -28.11
CA ASN A 286 21.16 -2.16 -29.39
C ASN A 286 20.59 -3.59 -29.37
N GLU A 287 20.59 -4.24 -28.22
CA GLU A 287 20.00 -5.56 -28.04
C GLU A 287 18.48 -5.47 -27.89
N TYR A 288 18.01 -4.75 -26.87
CA TYR A 288 16.60 -4.81 -26.48
C TYR A 288 15.68 -4.05 -27.44
N THR A 289 16.16 -3.04 -28.17
CA THR A 289 15.39 -2.42 -29.26
C THR A 289 15.07 -3.39 -30.41
N LYS A 290 15.81 -4.51 -30.53
CA LYS A 290 15.52 -5.58 -31.49
C LYS A 290 14.58 -6.65 -30.92
N LEU A 291 14.59 -6.84 -29.59
CA LEU A 291 13.68 -7.78 -28.92
C LEU A 291 12.28 -7.19 -28.78
N PHE A 292 12.19 -5.92 -28.36
CA PHE A 292 10.93 -5.21 -28.20
C PHE A 292 10.51 -4.51 -29.49
N THR A 293 9.31 -4.83 -29.96
CA THR A 293 8.82 -4.40 -31.28
C THR A 293 8.19 -3.00 -31.28
N ASP A 294 7.86 -2.44 -30.12
CA ASP A 294 7.25 -1.11 -30.01
C ASP A 294 8.17 -0.01 -30.54
N GLU A 295 7.61 1.06 -31.11
CA GLU A 295 8.39 2.19 -31.65
C GLU A 295 9.07 3.03 -30.56
N VAL A 296 8.61 2.93 -29.31
CA VAL A 296 9.14 3.65 -28.16
C VAL A 296 10.05 2.74 -27.33
N PHE A 297 11.16 3.30 -26.86
CA PHE A 297 12.08 2.65 -25.92
C PHE A 297 12.37 3.63 -24.77
N ASN A 298 12.08 3.23 -23.53
CA ASN A 298 12.32 4.09 -22.37
C ASN A 298 13.75 3.90 -21.83
N LEU A 299 14.44 5.02 -21.66
CA LEU A 299 15.82 5.11 -21.18
C LEU A 299 15.90 5.41 -19.67
N GLY A 300 14.77 5.67 -19.02
CA GLY A 300 14.69 6.13 -17.64
C GLY A 300 15.33 7.51 -17.47
N GLY A 301 16.34 7.60 -16.61
CA GLY A 301 17.13 8.80 -16.36
C GLY A 301 16.66 9.64 -15.18
N ASP A 302 15.92 9.02 -14.25
CA ASP A 302 15.47 9.61 -13.00
C ASP A 302 16.54 9.55 -11.90
N GLU A 303 16.36 10.43 -10.90
CA GLU A 303 17.03 10.40 -9.60
C GLU A 303 18.56 10.34 -9.57
N VAL A 304 19.23 10.72 -10.68
CA VAL A 304 20.69 10.70 -10.74
C VAL A 304 21.35 11.56 -9.66
N ASN A 305 22.21 10.93 -8.86
CA ASN A 305 22.87 11.56 -7.73
C ASN A 305 24.27 12.07 -8.11
N ARG A 306 24.44 13.39 -8.17
CA ARG A 306 25.72 14.03 -8.58
C ARG A 306 26.87 13.70 -7.64
N LYS A 307 26.59 13.63 -6.34
CA LYS A 307 27.60 13.35 -5.32
C LYS A 307 28.30 12.01 -5.55
N CYS A 308 27.58 11.04 -6.11
CA CYS A 308 28.14 9.75 -6.54
C CYS A 308 29.36 9.94 -7.45
N TRP A 309 29.25 10.77 -8.48
CA TRP A 309 30.30 11.04 -9.45
C TRP A 309 31.32 12.05 -8.94
N GLU A 310 30.87 13.10 -8.25
CA GLU A 310 31.76 14.13 -7.69
C GLU A 310 32.77 13.55 -6.70
N GLU A 311 32.43 12.46 -6.01
CA GLU A 311 33.32 11.80 -5.05
C GLU A 311 34.12 10.62 -5.62
N ASP A 312 33.74 10.11 -6.80
CA ASP A 312 34.37 8.97 -7.47
C ASP A 312 35.79 9.29 -7.94
N SER A 313 36.74 8.38 -7.70
CA SER A 313 38.15 8.61 -8.04
C SER A 313 38.40 8.67 -9.54
N LYS A 314 37.73 7.83 -10.35
CA LYS A 314 37.90 7.85 -11.80
C LYS A 314 37.32 9.11 -12.41
N VAL A 315 36.14 9.54 -11.93
CA VAL A 315 35.54 10.80 -12.38
C VAL A 315 36.43 11.99 -12.01
N LYS A 316 36.93 12.06 -10.76
CA LYS A 316 37.88 13.13 -10.35
C LYS A 316 39.14 13.14 -11.21
N GLU A 317 39.70 11.96 -11.49
CA GLU A 317 40.87 11.85 -12.35
C GLU A 317 40.56 12.37 -13.76
N TYR A 318 39.42 11.98 -14.34
CA TYR A 318 38.96 12.47 -15.64
C TYR A 318 38.84 14.00 -15.65
N LEU A 319 38.17 14.59 -14.67
CA LEU A 319 37.98 16.03 -14.55
C LEU A 319 39.31 16.77 -14.35
N SER A 320 40.27 16.18 -13.64
CA SER A 320 41.60 16.78 -13.46
C SER A 320 42.41 16.86 -14.76
N LYS A 321 42.19 15.92 -15.69
CA LYS A 321 42.83 15.87 -17.01
C LYS A 321 42.08 16.69 -18.07
N ASN A 322 40.81 17.02 -17.81
CA ASN A 322 39.93 17.70 -18.76
C ASN A 322 39.37 18.98 -18.14
N ALA A 323 40.11 20.09 -18.24
CA ALA A 323 39.81 21.35 -17.55
C ALA A 323 38.43 21.99 -17.85
N ASN A 324 37.80 21.64 -18.97
CA ASN A 324 36.47 22.13 -19.36
C ASN A 324 35.34 21.14 -19.05
N ALA A 325 35.66 19.93 -18.59
CA ALA A 325 34.66 18.94 -18.24
C ALA A 325 34.11 19.20 -16.83
N THR A 326 32.82 18.93 -16.66
CA THR A 326 32.12 18.86 -15.38
C THR A 326 31.29 17.59 -15.33
N VAL A 327 30.74 17.26 -14.16
CA VAL A 327 29.79 16.15 -14.02
C VAL A 327 28.56 16.35 -14.92
N GLU A 328 28.03 17.58 -15.03
CA GLU A 328 26.87 17.85 -15.88
C GLU A 328 27.20 17.74 -17.38
N THR A 329 28.40 18.14 -17.82
CA THR A 329 28.77 17.94 -19.24
C THR A 329 28.99 16.47 -19.57
N LEU A 330 29.54 15.68 -18.65
CA LEU A 330 29.67 14.23 -18.81
C LEU A 330 28.31 13.53 -18.86
N LEU A 331 27.37 13.95 -18.01
CA LEU A 331 26.01 13.41 -18.01
C LEU A 331 25.27 13.79 -19.30
N ALA A 332 25.43 15.03 -19.77
CA ALA A 332 24.90 15.46 -21.07
C ALA A 332 25.49 14.64 -22.24
N GLU A 333 26.77 14.31 -22.18
CA GLU A 333 27.43 13.46 -23.17
C GLU A 333 26.87 12.03 -23.13
N PHE A 334 26.70 11.44 -21.94
CA PHE A 334 26.05 10.14 -21.77
C PHE A 334 24.64 10.14 -22.38
N TYR A 335 23.79 11.13 -22.02
CA TYR A 335 22.44 11.26 -22.57
C TYR A 335 22.44 11.44 -24.09
N THR A 336 23.39 12.20 -24.63
CA THR A 336 23.55 12.37 -26.08
C THR A 336 23.82 11.03 -26.76
N GLN A 337 24.70 10.21 -26.20
CA GLN A 337 25.08 8.91 -26.78
C GLN A 337 23.93 7.89 -26.71
N VAL A 338 23.23 7.77 -25.58
CA VAL A 338 22.11 6.82 -25.46
C VAL A 338 20.92 7.20 -26.35
N HIS A 339 20.56 8.49 -26.44
CA HIS A 339 19.50 8.93 -27.37
C HIS A 339 19.91 8.76 -28.83
N ALA A 340 21.19 8.98 -29.17
CA ALA A 340 21.70 8.70 -30.51
C ALA A 340 21.63 7.20 -30.84
N ALA A 341 21.88 6.32 -29.87
CA ALA A 341 21.75 4.88 -30.04
C ALA A 341 20.29 4.47 -30.32
N VAL A 342 19.33 4.98 -29.55
CA VAL A 342 17.89 4.73 -29.78
C VAL A 342 17.47 5.21 -31.17
N LYS A 343 17.87 6.43 -31.56
CA LYS A 343 17.57 6.99 -32.88
C LYS A 343 18.17 6.16 -34.02
N LYS A 344 19.39 5.63 -33.85
CA LYS A 344 20.04 4.73 -34.82
C LYS A 344 19.24 3.45 -35.06
N GLN A 345 18.50 2.98 -34.05
CA GLN A 345 17.57 1.84 -34.16
C GLN A 345 16.20 2.22 -34.73
N LYS A 346 16.02 3.48 -35.17
CA LYS A 346 14.76 4.04 -35.69
C LYS A 346 13.60 3.95 -34.68
N LYS A 347 13.94 4.08 -33.40
CA LYS A 347 12.99 4.14 -32.28
C LYS A 347 12.91 5.57 -31.75
N VAL A 348 11.84 5.87 -31.03
CA VAL A 348 11.64 7.11 -30.29
C VAL A 348 12.06 6.89 -28.84
N GLY A 349 12.87 7.80 -28.30
CA GLY A 349 13.22 7.78 -26.88
C GLY A 349 12.06 8.21 -26.00
N MET A 350 11.88 7.53 -24.88
CA MET A 350 11.10 7.99 -23.74
C MET A 350 12.03 8.11 -22.54
N SER A 351 11.81 9.10 -21.68
CA SER A 351 12.65 9.35 -20.50
C SER A 351 11.85 10.04 -19.39
N TRP A 352 12.30 9.94 -18.15
CA TRP A 352 11.79 10.73 -17.03
C TRP A 352 12.15 12.21 -17.17
N GLU A 353 11.41 13.07 -16.48
CA GLU A 353 11.43 14.52 -16.66
C GLU A 353 12.77 15.19 -16.35
N GLU A 354 13.60 14.60 -15.50
CA GLU A 354 14.94 15.09 -15.17
C GLU A 354 15.82 15.29 -16.39
N THR A 355 15.69 14.41 -17.39
CA THR A 355 16.46 14.50 -18.64
C THR A 355 16.13 15.77 -19.44
N LEU A 356 14.87 16.24 -19.42
CA LEU A 356 14.43 17.47 -20.11
C LEU A 356 14.85 18.75 -19.35
N PHE A 357 14.94 18.66 -18.02
CA PHE A 357 15.27 19.79 -17.16
C PHE A 357 16.76 19.86 -16.78
N HIS A 358 17.59 19.00 -17.36
CA HIS A 358 19.04 19.07 -17.30
C HIS A 358 19.56 20.41 -17.85
N SER A 359 20.64 20.96 -17.26
CA SER A 359 21.15 22.29 -17.62
C SER A 359 21.97 22.30 -18.91
N GLU A 360 22.79 21.26 -19.13
CA GLU A 360 23.72 21.16 -20.28
C GLU A 360 23.20 20.24 -21.40
N TYR A 361 21.97 19.73 -21.29
CA TYR A 361 21.41 18.75 -22.23
C TYR A 361 20.02 19.15 -22.67
N THR A 362 19.68 18.83 -23.91
CA THR A 362 18.32 18.96 -24.43
C THR A 362 18.03 17.70 -25.23
N PRO A 363 17.05 16.88 -24.81
CA PRO A 363 16.68 15.68 -25.55
C PRO A 363 16.27 15.98 -27.01
N PRO A 364 16.37 15.01 -27.93
CA PRO A 364 15.77 15.15 -29.26
C PRO A 364 14.30 15.56 -29.17
N LYS A 365 13.84 16.41 -30.09
CA LYS A 365 12.50 17.03 -30.01
C LYS A 365 11.34 16.04 -30.03
N ASP A 366 11.56 14.89 -30.64
CA ASP A 366 10.63 13.77 -30.72
C ASP A 366 10.60 12.91 -29.44
N THR A 367 11.50 13.11 -28.48
CA THR A 367 11.51 12.40 -27.19
C THR A 367 10.19 12.60 -26.45
N ILE A 368 9.66 11.52 -25.89
CA ILE A 368 8.48 11.55 -25.02
C ILE A 368 8.95 11.67 -23.57
N ILE A 369 8.39 12.61 -22.83
CA ILE A 369 8.78 12.89 -21.45
C ILE A 369 7.68 12.43 -20.50
N GLN A 370 8.02 11.50 -19.61
CA GLN A 370 7.12 11.07 -18.54
C GLN A 370 7.29 11.97 -17.31
N THR A 371 6.20 12.62 -16.90
CA THR A 371 6.24 13.62 -15.83
C THR A 371 5.71 13.04 -14.54
N TRP A 372 6.54 12.98 -13.50
CA TRP A 372 6.28 12.20 -12.29
C TRP A 372 6.42 12.95 -10.97
N ILE A 373 7.23 14.01 -10.88
CA ILE A 373 7.47 14.67 -9.59
C ILE A 373 6.19 15.33 -9.09
N ASP A 374 5.61 16.22 -9.92
CA ASP A 374 4.40 16.94 -9.59
C ASP A 374 3.52 17.25 -10.82
N GLU A 375 2.28 17.67 -10.58
CA GLU A 375 1.32 18.00 -11.64
C GLU A 375 1.76 19.23 -12.47
N GLN A 376 2.66 20.07 -11.96
CA GLN A 376 3.17 21.26 -12.67
C GLN A 376 4.28 20.91 -13.67
N SER A 377 4.84 19.70 -13.62
CA SER A 377 5.80 19.24 -14.63
C SER A 377 5.14 19.05 -16.00
N ILE A 378 3.83 18.74 -16.06
CA ILE A 378 3.08 18.61 -17.31
C ILE A 378 3.07 19.93 -18.12
N PRO A 379 2.54 21.07 -17.60
CA PRO A 379 2.54 22.33 -18.33
C PRO A 379 3.96 22.80 -18.68
N LYS A 380 4.96 22.58 -17.82
CA LYS A 380 6.36 22.93 -18.12
C LYS A 380 6.92 22.15 -19.30
N THR A 381 6.58 20.87 -19.41
CA THR A 381 7.05 19.96 -20.46
C THR A 381 6.45 20.33 -21.81
N VAL A 382 5.13 20.53 -21.87
CA VAL A 382 4.45 20.90 -23.12
C VAL A 382 4.75 22.33 -23.54
N ALA A 383 5.01 23.25 -22.60
CA ALA A 383 5.49 24.61 -22.93
C ALA A 383 6.89 24.61 -23.57
N LYS A 384 7.75 23.64 -23.21
CA LYS A 384 9.00 23.37 -23.93
C LYS A 384 8.78 22.67 -25.27
N GLY A 385 7.54 22.31 -25.62
CA GLY A 385 7.11 21.69 -26.86
C GLY A 385 7.41 20.20 -26.97
N TYR A 386 7.50 19.47 -25.85
CA TYR A 386 7.70 18.02 -25.84
C TYR A 386 6.38 17.29 -25.61
N ARG A 387 6.29 16.07 -26.16
CA ARG A 387 5.19 15.17 -25.83
C ARG A 387 5.32 14.74 -24.38
N SER A 388 4.21 14.73 -23.66
CA SER A 388 4.14 14.43 -22.24
C SER A 388 3.22 13.24 -21.97
N ILE A 389 3.69 12.34 -21.11
CA ILE A 389 2.88 11.30 -20.46
C ILE A 389 2.74 11.67 -18.99
N ALA A 390 1.51 11.88 -18.53
CA ALA A 390 1.23 12.29 -17.17
C ALA A 390 1.27 11.10 -16.20
N SER A 391 2.19 11.14 -15.23
CA SER A 391 2.30 10.17 -14.13
C SER A 391 2.67 10.81 -12.78
N PRO A 392 2.10 11.96 -12.39
CA PRO A 392 2.54 12.65 -11.18
C PRO A 392 2.32 11.79 -9.93
N SER A 393 3.35 11.69 -9.08
CA SER A 393 3.38 10.90 -7.85
C SER A 393 2.30 11.31 -6.85
N SER A 394 1.84 12.57 -6.92
CA SER A 394 0.72 13.07 -6.12
C SER A 394 -0.61 12.38 -6.45
N SER A 395 -0.75 11.79 -7.65
CA SER A 395 -2.04 11.33 -8.17
C SER A 395 -2.03 9.92 -8.74
N TYR A 396 -0.96 9.50 -9.43
CA TYR A 396 -0.92 8.26 -10.22
C TYR A 396 0.06 7.19 -9.73
N TYR A 397 0.72 7.39 -8.59
CA TYR A 397 1.55 6.36 -7.94
C TYR A 397 0.69 5.46 -7.06
N LEU A 398 0.64 4.17 -7.38
CA LEU A 398 -0.23 3.19 -6.75
C LEU A 398 0.42 2.51 -5.52
N ASP A 399 1.74 2.60 -5.39
CA ASP A 399 2.58 2.08 -4.31
C ASP A 399 2.53 2.94 -3.02
N CYS A 400 1.99 4.16 -3.10
CA CYS A 400 1.90 5.05 -1.93
C CYS A 400 0.88 4.58 -0.88
N GLY A 401 1.13 4.85 0.41
CA GLY A 401 0.16 4.63 1.49
C GLY A 401 0.38 3.38 2.35
N HIS A 402 1.44 2.61 2.09
CA HIS A 402 1.68 1.30 2.73
C HIS A 402 2.70 1.32 3.89
N GLY A 403 3.14 2.51 4.31
CA GLY A 403 4.17 2.70 5.34
C GLY A 403 5.59 2.65 4.77
N SER A 404 6.60 3.01 5.57
CA SER A 404 7.99 2.91 5.11
C SER A 404 8.48 1.45 5.10
N TRP A 405 9.17 1.05 4.04
CA TRP A 405 9.89 -0.24 3.96
C TRP A 405 11.30 -0.20 4.56
N LEU A 406 11.82 1.01 4.83
CA LEU A 406 13.16 1.21 5.38
C LEU A 406 13.13 1.21 6.92
N THR A 407 13.99 0.40 7.54
CA THR A 407 13.98 0.14 9.00
C THR A 407 14.33 1.33 9.88
N ASN A 408 14.91 2.39 9.31
CA ASN A 408 15.38 3.56 10.04
C ASN A 408 14.37 4.71 10.05
N TYR A 409 13.20 4.52 9.42
CA TYR A 409 12.16 5.54 9.32
C TYR A 409 10.91 5.07 10.06
N ASP A 410 10.59 5.74 11.17
CA ASP A 410 9.29 5.61 11.84
C ASP A 410 8.26 6.42 11.03
N GLY A 411 7.62 5.84 9.99
CA GLY A 411 6.73 6.65 9.16
C GLY A 411 6.01 5.97 8.00
N ASN A 412 5.43 6.84 7.18
CA ASN A 412 4.65 6.56 5.99
C ASN A 412 5.54 6.28 4.76
N SER A 413 4.98 5.87 3.63
CA SER A 413 5.75 5.83 2.37
C SER A 413 6.12 7.26 1.96
N TRP A 414 7.10 7.42 1.07
CA TRP A 414 7.62 8.76 0.72
C TRP A 414 6.56 9.63 0.00
N CYS A 415 5.69 9.00 -0.80
CA CYS A 415 4.66 9.64 -1.62
C CYS A 415 3.24 9.62 -1.01
N ASP A 416 3.14 9.42 0.30
CA ASP A 416 1.87 9.40 1.03
C ASP A 416 0.99 10.65 0.78
N PRO A 417 -0.34 10.55 0.92
CA PRO A 417 -1.12 9.39 1.36
C PRO A 417 -1.42 8.41 0.21
N PHE A 418 -2.06 7.27 0.53
CA PHE A 418 -2.66 6.35 -0.43
C PHE A 418 -3.54 7.07 -1.46
N LYS A 419 -3.34 6.78 -2.75
CA LYS A 419 -4.14 7.36 -3.84
C LYS A 419 -5.40 6.54 -4.02
N THR A 420 -6.54 7.07 -3.60
CA THR A 420 -7.83 6.41 -3.79
C THR A 420 -8.27 6.47 -5.26
N TRP A 421 -9.17 5.58 -5.66
CA TRP A 421 -9.76 5.64 -7.01
C TRP A 421 -10.43 7.00 -7.29
N MET A 422 -11.03 7.64 -6.28
CA MET A 422 -11.66 8.96 -6.41
C MET A 422 -10.62 10.05 -6.65
N HIS A 423 -9.45 9.97 -6.01
CA HIS A 423 -8.36 10.91 -6.22
C HIS A 423 -7.83 10.79 -7.66
N ILE A 424 -7.57 9.55 -8.10
CA ILE A 424 -7.13 9.22 -9.45
C ILE A 424 -8.15 9.70 -10.50
N TYR A 425 -9.45 9.43 -10.30
CA TYR A 425 -10.52 9.86 -11.22
C TYR A 425 -10.66 11.38 -11.30
N ASN A 426 -10.34 12.10 -10.24
CA ASN A 426 -10.50 13.56 -10.20
C ASN A 426 -9.33 14.33 -10.80
N PHE A 427 -8.19 13.68 -11.00
CA PHE A 427 -7.04 14.30 -11.63
C PHE A 427 -7.30 14.55 -13.12
N ASP A 428 -6.98 15.76 -13.58
CA ASP A 428 -7.09 16.18 -14.97
C ASP A 428 -5.69 16.49 -15.51
N PRO A 429 -5.12 15.66 -16.41
CA PRO A 429 -3.79 15.89 -16.96
C PRO A 429 -3.72 17.15 -17.83
N PHE A 430 -4.85 17.70 -18.24
CA PHE A 430 -4.92 18.93 -19.03
C PHE A 430 -5.09 20.19 -18.19
N ALA A 431 -5.14 20.07 -16.86
CA ALA A 431 -5.25 21.21 -15.96
C ALA A 431 -4.08 22.18 -16.19
N ASN A 432 -4.38 23.48 -16.19
CA ASN A 432 -3.42 24.57 -16.38
C ASN A 432 -2.73 24.62 -17.77
N VAL A 433 -3.16 23.81 -18.75
CA VAL A 433 -2.72 23.92 -20.15
C VAL A 433 -3.86 24.50 -20.99
N THR A 434 -3.83 25.81 -21.24
CA THR A 434 -4.88 26.53 -21.97
C THR A 434 -4.65 26.56 -23.48
N ASP A 435 -3.40 26.49 -23.92
CA ASP A 435 -3.05 26.50 -25.34
C ASP A 435 -3.44 25.18 -26.03
N SER A 436 -4.20 25.25 -27.11
CA SER A 436 -4.75 24.06 -27.77
C SER A 436 -3.69 23.18 -28.43
N GLU A 437 -2.58 23.76 -28.91
CA GLU A 437 -1.50 22.98 -29.51
C GLU A 437 -0.66 22.30 -28.44
N GLN A 438 -0.38 22.97 -27.32
CA GLN A 438 0.27 22.36 -26.16
C GLN A 438 -0.57 21.23 -25.55
N ARG A 439 -1.90 21.37 -25.54
CA ARG A 439 -2.79 20.29 -25.08
C ARG A 439 -2.64 19.02 -25.93
N LYS A 440 -2.40 19.14 -27.23
CA LYS A 440 -2.15 17.96 -28.11
C LYS A 440 -0.84 17.26 -27.80
N LEU A 441 0.10 17.93 -27.14
CA LEU A 441 1.36 17.32 -26.69
C LEU A 441 1.18 16.45 -25.45
N ILE A 442 0.05 16.55 -24.73
CA ILE A 442 -0.31 15.58 -23.68
C ILE A 442 -0.86 14.35 -24.40
N VAL A 443 0.02 13.40 -24.72
CA VAL A 443 -0.32 12.22 -25.53
C VAL A 443 -0.87 11.08 -24.69
N GLY A 444 -0.64 11.11 -23.37
CA GLY A 444 -1.04 10.02 -22.49
C GLY A 444 -0.98 10.26 -21.00
N ALA A 445 -1.36 9.22 -20.30
CA ALA A 445 -1.29 9.09 -18.85
C ALA A 445 -0.90 7.65 -18.48
N GLU A 446 -0.13 7.50 -17.40
CA GLU A 446 0.15 6.19 -16.81
C GLU A 446 0.03 6.24 -15.30
N VAL A 447 -0.58 5.19 -14.74
CA VAL A 447 -0.42 4.87 -13.33
C VAL A 447 0.85 4.05 -13.14
N ALA A 448 1.63 4.38 -12.12
CA ALA A 448 2.86 3.69 -11.80
C ALA A 448 2.64 2.77 -10.61
N LEU A 449 3.06 1.51 -10.74
CA LEU A 449 3.19 0.59 -9.62
C LEU A 449 4.68 0.23 -9.48
N TRP A 450 5.37 1.01 -8.65
CA TRP A 450 6.67 0.63 -8.10
C TRP A 450 6.51 -0.55 -7.13
N SER A 451 7.53 -1.39 -7.03
CA SER A 451 7.42 -2.71 -6.42
C SER A 451 8.35 -2.92 -5.22
N GLU A 452 8.81 -1.89 -4.52
CA GLU A 452 9.54 -2.04 -3.25
C GLU A 452 8.66 -2.77 -2.21
N GLN A 453 7.33 -2.55 -2.28
CA GLN A 453 6.34 -3.16 -1.39
C GLN A 453 5.17 -3.81 -2.13
N SER A 454 5.39 -4.23 -3.38
CA SER A 454 4.40 -4.98 -4.16
C SER A 454 5.02 -6.26 -4.74
N ASP A 455 4.24 -7.35 -4.74
CA ASP A 455 4.58 -8.63 -5.31
C ASP A 455 3.34 -9.34 -5.90
N THR A 456 3.49 -10.61 -6.26
CA THR A 456 2.41 -11.47 -6.80
C THR A 456 1.12 -11.48 -5.97
N VAL A 457 1.20 -11.28 -4.65
CA VAL A 457 0.07 -11.37 -3.72
C VAL A 457 -0.69 -10.04 -3.65
N THR A 458 0.00 -8.91 -3.84
CA THR A 458 -0.57 -7.57 -3.75
C THR A 458 -0.93 -6.97 -5.11
N LEU A 459 -0.31 -7.43 -6.20
CA LEU A 459 -0.44 -6.89 -7.56
C LEU A 459 -1.86 -6.44 -7.91
N ASP A 460 -2.79 -7.40 -7.92
CA ASP A 460 -4.15 -7.15 -8.37
C ASP A 460 -4.88 -6.14 -7.48
N LYS A 461 -4.62 -6.17 -6.16
CA LYS A 461 -5.25 -5.26 -5.19
C LYS A 461 -4.72 -3.85 -5.33
N TYR A 462 -3.43 -3.70 -5.64
CA TYR A 462 -2.82 -2.39 -5.80
C TYR A 462 -3.25 -1.77 -7.12
N LEU A 463 -3.30 -2.54 -8.21
CA LEU A 463 -3.74 -2.04 -9.51
C LEU A 463 -5.25 -1.78 -9.56
N TRP A 464 -6.08 -2.71 -9.11
CA TRP A 464 -7.51 -2.71 -9.45
C TRP A 464 -8.39 -2.50 -8.21
N PRO A 465 -9.38 -1.59 -8.27
CA PRO A 465 -9.89 -0.89 -9.46
C PRO A 465 -9.32 0.52 -9.65
N ARG A 466 -8.22 0.88 -8.98
CA ARG A 466 -7.61 2.23 -9.07
C ARG A 466 -7.15 2.60 -10.48
N ALA A 467 -6.49 1.68 -11.19
CA ALA A 467 -6.09 1.87 -12.59
C ALA A 467 -7.29 1.99 -13.54
N ALA A 468 -8.42 1.35 -13.22
CA ALA A 468 -9.66 1.51 -13.98
C ALA A 468 -10.19 2.96 -13.92
N ALA A 469 -9.94 3.65 -12.81
CA ALA A 469 -10.35 5.05 -12.62
C ALA A 469 -9.63 5.99 -13.61
N MET A 470 -8.31 5.83 -13.76
CA MET A 470 -7.54 6.55 -14.79
C MET A 470 -7.96 6.12 -16.20
N ALA A 471 -8.26 4.84 -16.40
CA ALA A 471 -8.63 4.33 -17.71
C ALA A 471 -9.88 5.04 -18.28
N GLU A 472 -10.87 5.34 -17.46
CA GLU A 472 -12.04 6.10 -17.92
C GLU A 472 -11.70 7.56 -18.25
N THR A 473 -10.96 8.25 -17.39
CA THR A 473 -10.60 9.66 -17.64
C THR A 473 -9.68 9.81 -18.85
N ALA A 474 -8.83 8.83 -19.13
CA ALA A 474 -7.98 8.80 -20.32
C ALA A 474 -8.75 8.36 -21.59
N TRP A 475 -9.87 7.64 -21.44
CA TRP A 475 -10.68 7.16 -22.56
C TRP A 475 -11.75 8.17 -23.01
N THR A 476 -12.60 8.70 -22.11
CA THR A 476 -13.64 9.68 -22.46
C THR A 476 -13.49 11.03 -21.79
N GLY A 477 -12.41 11.29 -21.06
CA GLY A 477 -12.28 12.50 -20.25
C GLY A 477 -13.11 12.43 -18.98
N LYS A 478 -13.34 13.57 -18.35
CA LYS A 478 -14.23 13.69 -17.17
C LYS A 478 -15.61 14.26 -17.51
N ALA A 479 -15.72 14.97 -18.62
CA ALA A 479 -16.97 15.56 -19.09
C ALA A 479 -17.72 14.59 -20.01
N ASN A 480 -19.04 14.62 -19.94
CA ASN A 480 -19.95 14.06 -20.93
C ASN A 480 -19.91 14.89 -22.22
N ALA A 481 -20.51 14.40 -23.30
CA ALA A 481 -20.60 15.11 -24.58
C ALA A 481 -21.34 16.47 -24.48
N ASP A 482 -22.24 16.62 -23.51
CA ASP A 482 -22.98 17.86 -23.19
C ASP A 482 -22.18 18.85 -22.32
N GLY A 483 -20.96 18.49 -21.92
CA GLY A 483 -20.10 19.29 -21.04
C GLY A 483 -20.32 19.08 -19.55
N HIS A 484 -21.26 18.22 -19.13
CA HIS A 484 -21.45 17.88 -17.71
C HIS A 484 -20.24 17.13 -17.17
N VAL A 485 -19.60 17.67 -16.13
CA VAL A 485 -18.44 17.04 -15.47
C VAL A 485 -18.93 15.98 -14.50
N ARG A 486 -18.63 14.72 -14.78
CA ARG A 486 -19.00 13.58 -13.94
C ARG A 486 -18.40 13.71 -12.55
N THR A 487 -19.25 13.61 -11.54
CA THR A 487 -18.88 13.55 -10.13
C THR A 487 -18.53 12.13 -9.72
N THR A 488 -17.73 11.95 -8.67
CA THR A 488 -17.41 10.61 -8.16
C THR A 488 -18.65 9.85 -7.69
N ALA A 489 -19.69 10.55 -7.22
CA ALA A 489 -20.97 9.94 -6.84
C ALA A 489 -21.66 9.26 -8.04
N GLU A 490 -21.73 9.94 -9.19
CA GLU A 490 -22.32 9.40 -10.43
C GLU A 490 -21.51 8.23 -11.02
N VAL A 491 -20.22 8.17 -10.70
CA VAL A 491 -19.29 7.17 -11.21
C VAL A 491 -19.23 5.92 -10.30
N THR A 492 -19.52 6.08 -9.01
CA THR A 492 -19.33 5.05 -7.98
C THR A 492 -20.03 3.73 -8.33
N GLN A 493 -21.28 3.78 -8.81
CA GLN A 493 -22.03 2.58 -9.15
C GLN A 493 -21.37 1.78 -10.29
N ARG A 494 -21.00 2.45 -11.38
CA ARG A 494 -20.33 1.79 -12.53
C ARG A 494 -18.95 1.26 -12.16
N MET A 495 -18.24 1.94 -11.27
CA MET A 495 -16.96 1.48 -10.77
C MET A 495 -17.13 0.19 -9.94
N HIS A 496 -18.17 0.10 -9.11
CA HIS A 496 -18.50 -1.15 -8.40
C HIS A 496 -18.81 -2.28 -9.37
N ASP A 497 -19.69 -2.03 -10.35
CA ASP A 497 -20.05 -3.02 -11.37
C ASP A 497 -18.79 -3.55 -12.08
N GLN A 498 -17.91 -2.66 -12.51
CA GLN A 498 -16.65 -3.04 -13.17
C GLN A 498 -15.73 -3.81 -12.24
N ARG A 499 -15.62 -3.41 -10.96
CA ARG A 499 -14.84 -4.13 -9.95
C ARG A 499 -15.37 -5.55 -9.76
N PHE A 500 -16.69 -5.75 -9.62
CA PHE A 500 -17.28 -7.09 -9.48
C PHE A 500 -17.09 -7.93 -10.74
N ARG A 501 -17.22 -7.34 -11.93
CA ARG A 501 -16.96 -8.03 -13.19
C ARG A 501 -15.51 -8.49 -13.30
N MET A 502 -14.55 -7.64 -12.93
CA MET A 502 -13.13 -8.01 -12.88
C MET A 502 -12.89 -9.18 -11.90
N VAL A 503 -13.51 -9.16 -10.71
CA VAL A 503 -13.45 -10.29 -9.76
C VAL A 503 -14.03 -11.56 -10.35
N GLY A 504 -15.18 -11.49 -11.03
CA GLY A 504 -15.80 -12.62 -11.73
C GLY A 504 -14.92 -13.18 -12.86
N ARG A 505 -14.05 -12.35 -13.45
CA ARG A 505 -13.05 -12.73 -14.45
C ARG A 505 -11.72 -13.20 -13.84
N GLY A 506 -11.61 -13.31 -12.52
CA GLY A 506 -10.43 -13.83 -11.83
C GLY A 506 -9.37 -12.78 -11.47
N ILE A 507 -9.71 -11.49 -11.52
CA ILE A 507 -8.83 -10.40 -11.07
C ILE A 507 -9.07 -10.13 -9.59
N GLY A 508 -8.03 -10.14 -8.77
CA GLY A 508 -8.08 -9.90 -7.33
C GLY A 508 -8.33 -8.43 -6.92
N ALA A 509 -9.28 -7.74 -7.57
CA ALA A 509 -9.55 -6.32 -7.36
C ALA A 509 -10.06 -6.00 -5.95
N GLU A 510 -9.50 -4.95 -5.33
CA GLU A 510 -9.84 -4.53 -3.98
C GLU A 510 -11.32 -4.07 -3.89
N PRO A 511 -12.01 -4.31 -2.76
CA PRO A 511 -13.35 -3.80 -2.54
C PRO A 511 -13.33 -2.28 -2.28
N LEU A 512 -14.30 -1.56 -2.84
CA LEU A 512 -14.42 -0.10 -2.67
C LEU A 512 -15.27 0.31 -1.47
N GLN A 513 -16.39 -0.38 -1.25
CA GLN A 513 -17.36 -0.11 -0.18
C GLN A 513 -18.04 -1.44 0.25
N PRO A 514 -18.69 -1.49 1.43
CA PRO A 514 -19.52 -2.63 1.82
C PRO A 514 -20.70 -2.82 0.87
N LEU A 515 -21.09 -4.08 0.63
CA LEU A 515 -22.23 -4.44 -0.22
C LEU A 515 -23.55 -3.77 0.19
N CYS A 516 -23.78 -3.53 1.49
CA CYS A 516 -25.02 -2.94 2.00
C CYS A 516 -25.19 -1.44 1.70
N PHE A 517 -24.16 -0.77 1.17
CA PHE A 517 -24.23 0.67 0.88
C PHE A 517 -24.81 0.98 -0.51
N GLU A 518 -24.89 0.00 -1.43
CA GLU A 518 -25.49 0.22 -2.75
C GLU A 518 -27.02 0.39 -2.67
N ASP A 519 -27.70 -0.37 -1.80
CA ASP A 519 -29.17 -0.27 -1.61
C ASP A 519 -29.62 1.11 -1.07
N LEU A 520 -28.75 1.80 -0.30
CA LEU A 520 -29.06 3.11 0.30
C LEU A 520 -28.88 4.29 -0.66
N ILE A 521 -28.10 4.13 -1.73
CA ILE A 521 -27.86 5.20 -2.71
C ILE A 521 -29.07 5.34 -3.65
N ASP A 522 -29.73 4.23 -4.01
CA ASP A 522 -30.91 4.21 -4.88
C ASP A 522 -32.11 4.97 -4.23
N GLU A 523 -32.28 4.85 -2.91
CA GLU A 523 -33.30 5.62 -2.16
C GLU A 523 -32.97 7.12 -2.06
N SER A 524 -31.68 7.50 -2.04
CA SER A 524 -31.29 8.91 -1.91
C SER A 524 -31.38 9.70 -3.22
N GLN A 525 -31.14 9.06 -4.37
CA GLN A 525 -31.24 9.71 -5.69
C GLN A 525 -32.68 9.85 -6.18
N THR A 526 -33.57 8.94 -5.77
CA THR A 526 -35.02 9.06 -6.02
C THR A 526 -35.64 10.21 -5.21
N MET A 527 -35.06 10.58 -4.06
CA MET A 527 -35.51 11.76 -3.29
C MET A 527 -34.96 13.10 -3.80
N SER A 528 -33.85 13.15 -4.54
CA SER A 528 -33.27 14.42 -5.01
C SER A 528 -33.83 14.92 -6.34
N SER A 529 -34.58 14.10 -7.09
CA SER A 529 -35.24 14.48 -8.35
C SER A 529 -36.64 15.08 -8.16
N GLY A 530 -37.14 15.16 -6.91
CA GLY A 530 -38.44 15.72 -6.54
C GLY A 530 -38.38 17.06 -5.77
N GLY A 531 -37.40 17.93 -6.06
CA GLY A 531 -37.12 19.08 -5.21
C GLY A 531 -36.54 20.32 -5.89
N HIS A 532 -37.02 20.71 -7.07
CA HIS A 532 -36.84 22.09 -7.53
C HIS A 532 -37.97 22.97 -6.99
N ARG A 533 -37.82 23.44 -5.75
CA ARG A 533 -38.49 24.66 -5.29
C ARG A 533 -37.53 25.83 -5.44
N THR A 534 -37.85 26.65 -6.42
CA THR A 534 -37.48 28.06 -6.63
C THR A 534 -36.79 28.73 -5.43
N ASN A 535 -35.52 29.08 -5.62
CA ASN A 535 -34.86 30.14 -4.87
C ASN A 535 -35.30 31.50 -5.43
N GLU A 536 -36.01 32.28 -4.62
CA GLU A 536 -36.20 33.75 -4.63
C GLU A 536 -37.51 34.01 -3.85
N PHE A 537 -37.65 34.83 -2.81
CA PHE A 537 -36.96 36.02 -2.32
C PHE A 537 -37.39 36.24 -0.86
N ARG A 538 -36.52 36.80 0.00
CA ARG A 538 -36.96 37.59 1.17
C ARG A 538 -36.07 38.82 1.31
N ARG A 539 -36.38 39.86 0.52
CA ARG A 539 -36.15 41.26 0.87
C ARG A 539 -37.43 42.01 0.55
N GLY A 540 -37.96 42.67 1.57
CA GLY A 540 -39.19 43.41 1.49
C GLY A 540 -39.02 44.79 0.87
N HIS A 541 -40.19 45.29 0.46
CA HIS A 541 -40.65 46.67 0.35
C HIS A 541 -40.89 47.28 -1.04
N SER A 542 -42.10 47.86 -1.08
CA SER A 542 -42.70 48.89 -1.93
C SER A 542 -43.12 48.57 -3.36
N ASN A 543 -44.45 48.44 -3.50
CA ASN A 543 -45.38 49.14 -4.42
C ASN A 543 -44.99 49.39 -5.89
N GLY A 544 -45.90 48.98 -6.78
CA GLY A 544 -46.36 49.85 -7.89
C GLY A 544 -46.45 49.25 -9.29
N SER A 545 -47.66 48.86 -9.67
CA SER A 545 -48.32 49.06 -10.99
C SER A 545 -47.81 48.41 -12.30
N ASN A 546 -48.76 47.67 -12.91
CA ASN A 546 -49.20 47.60 -14.32
C ASN A 546 -48.24 47.20 -15.48
N GLY A 547 -48.73 46.27 -16.30
CA GLY A 547 -48.38 46.16 -17.72
C GLY A 547 -48.60 44.77 -18.29
N GLY A 548 -49.75 44.54 -18.93
CA GLY A 548 -50.07 43.30 -19.66
C GLY A 548 -49.37 43.19 -21.02
N GLY A 549 -49.35 41.97 -21.57
CA GLY A 549 -48.86 41.70 -22.92
C GLY A 549 -48.80 40.20 -23.21
N SER A 550 -49.84 39.69 -23.86
CA SER A 550 -49.96 38.37 -24.47
C SER A 550 -48.98 38.18 -25.65
N ASN A 551 -48.45 36.96 -25.82
CA ASN A 551 -48.43 36.32 -27.14
C ASN A 551 -48.20 34.81 -27.05
N GLU A 552 -48.86 34.14 -27.99
CA GLU A 552 -49.09 32.72 -28.18
C GLU A 552 -47.82 31.91 -28.48
N LEU A 553 -47.86 30.60 -28.21
CA LEU A 553 -47.42 29.54 -29.13
C LEU A 553 -48.02 28.20 -28.66
N GLY A 554 -48.70 27.52 -29.58
CA GLY A 554 -49.33 26.21 -29.37
C GLY A 554 -48.33 25.06 -29.37
N GLY A 555 -48.70 23.98 -28.68
CA GLY A 555 -48.00 22.70 -28.68
C GLY A 555 -48.91 21.60 -28.13
N SER A 556 -49.16 20.60 -28.95
CA SER A 556 -50.07 19.48 -28.73
C SER A 556 -49.65 18.56 -27.59
N SER A 557 -50.67 18.09 -26.86
CA SER A 557 -50.60 17.18 -25.72
C SER A 557 -50.14 15.77 -26.09
N SER A 558 -49.13 15.25 -25.40
CA SER A 558 -48.95 13.81 -25.19
C SER A 558 -49.47 13.44 -23.80
N SER A 559 -50.33 12.44 -23.75
CA SER A 559 -51.02 11.95 -22.57
C SER A 559 -50.07 11.17 -21.66
N MET A 560 -49.72 11.73 -20.51
CA MET A 560 -49.37 10.93 -19.32
C MET A 560 -50.62 10.79 -18.46
N ALA A 561 -51.01 9.56 -18.18
CA ALA A 561 -52.09 9.24 -17.26
C ALA A 561 -51.72 9.66 -15.83
N ASN A 562 -52.14 10.86 -15.43
CA ASN A 562 -52.19 11.26 -14.03
C ASN A 562 -53.33 10.49 -13.34
N ILE A 563 -53.00 9.65 -12.36
CA ILE A 563 -54.01 9.11 -11.44
C ILE A 563 -54.52 10.29 -10.59
N SER A 564 -55.70 10.80 -10.91
CA SER A 564 -56.41 11.80 -10.12
C SER A 564 -56.77 11.23 -8.74
N LEU A 565 -56.51 12.01 -7.69
CA LEU A 565 -56.91 11.79 -6.29
C LEU A 565 -58.43 11.64 -6.09
N GLU A 566 -59.23 11.84 -7.13
CA GLU A 566 -60.67 11.60 -7.14
C GLU A 566 -61.05 10.11 -7.32
N SER A 567 -60.13 9.28 -7.82
CA SER A 567 -60.33 7.83 -8.04
C SER A 567 -60.22 6.97 -6.78
N LEU A 568 -59.83 7.55 -5.64
CA LEU A 568 -59.72 6.84 -4.38
C LEU A 568 -61.09 6.71 -3.72
N THR A 569 -61.46 5.49 -3.35
CA THR A 569 -62.66 5.24 -2.55
C THR A 569 -62.60 6.01 -1.22
N ASP A 570 -63.75 6.35 -0.63
CA ASP A 570 -63.80 7.06 0.66
C ASP A 570 -63.05 6.32 1.78
N GLU A 571 -62.92 5.01 1.66
CA GLU A 571 -62.15 4.17 2.58
C GLU A 571 -60.64 4.30 2.37
N GLN A 572 -60.17 4.39 1.12
CA GLN A 572 -58.77 4.66 0.80
C GLN A 572 -58.37 6.09 1.19
N ARG A 573 -59.24 7.09 0.97
CA ARG A 573 -59.01 8.47 1.44
C ARG A 573 -58.98 8.56 2.98
N ARG A 574 -59.86 7.84 3.67
CA ARG A 574 -59.83 7.73 5.15
C ARG A 574 -58.56 7.03 5.65
N THR A 575 -58.09 6.01 4.95
CA THR A 575 -56.87 5.27 5.29
C THR A 575 -55.62 6.13 5.09
N LEU A 576 -55.58 6.89 3.98
CA LEU A 576 -54.49 7.81 3.69
C LEU A 576 -54.44 8.97 4.70
N ARG A 577 -55.59 9.55 5.06
CA ARG A 577 -55.68 10.59 6.11
C ARG A 577 -55.22 10.05 7.47
N ARG A 578 -55.62 8.84 7.85
CA ARG A 578 -55.17 8.20 9.11
C ARG A 578 -53.65 7.96 9.11
N ARG A 579 -53.06 7.54 7.99
CA ARG A 579 -51.60 7.34 7.87
C ARG A 579 -50.84 8.67 7.96
N ILE A 580 -51.34 9.73 7.33
CA ILE A 580 -50.75 11.07 7.42
C ILE A 580 -50.83 11.61 8.86
N GLU A 581 -51.95 11.42 9.55
CA GLU A 581 -52.10 11.84 10.95
C GLU A 581 -51.18 11.03 11.89
N THR A 582 -50.97 9.75 11.60
CA THR A 582 -50.05 8.87 12.34
C THR A 582 -48.60 9.31 12.15
N LEU A 583 -48.22 9.70 10.92
CA LEU A 583 -46.88 10.20 10.61
C LEU A 583 -46.61 11.56 11.26
N LYS A 584 -47.60 12.46 11.26
CA LYS A 584 -47.51 13.74 12.00
C LYS A 584 -47.40 13.53 13.52
N GLY A 585 -48.08 12.52 14.07
CA GLY A 585 -47.95 12.14 15.47
C GLY A 585 -46.56 11.59 15.81
N LEU A 586 -45.97 10.79 14.91
CA LEU A 586 -44.60 10.28 15.04
C LEU A 586 -43.56 11.39 14.94
N GLU A 587 -43.73 12.33 14.01
CA GLU A 587 -42.86 13.49 13.86
C GLU A 587 -42.93 14.40 15.10
N GLN A 588 -44.13 14.69 15.62
CA GLN A 588 -44.27 15.44 16.87
C GLN A 588 -43.74 14.67 18.10
N GLY A 589 -43.85 13.34 18.11
CA GLY A 589 -43.26 12.48 19.15
C GLY A 589 -41.74 12.52 19.15
N ILE A 590 -41.12 12.50 17.97
CA ILE A 590 -39.66 12.62 17.80
C ILE A 590 -39.19 14.04 18.17
N ILE A 591 -39.95 15.08 17.82
CA ILE A 591 -39.65 16.47 18.18
C ILE A 591 -39.76 16.69 19.70
N LYS A 592 -40.75 16.08 20.38
CA LYS A 592 -40.84 16.11 21.85
C LYS A 592 -39.73 15.28 22.53
N ALA A 593 -39.36 14.13 21.98
CA ALA A 593 -38.30 13.28 22.51
C ALA A 593 -36.90 13.91 22.37
N THR A 594 -36.69 14.70 21.31
CA THR A 594 -35.41 15.42 21.06
C THR A 594 -35.33 16.78 21.75
N ALA A 595 -36.46 17.40 22.12
CA ALA A 595 -36.51 18.63 22.92
C ALA A 595 -36.29 18.40 24.43
N GLY A 596 -36.31 17.16 24.92
CA GLY A 596 -36.11 16.79 26.33
C GLY A 596 -34.68 16.41 26.75
N TRP A 597 -33.67 16.59 25.89
CA TRP A 597 -32.26 16.28 26.22
C TRP A 597 -31.57 17.45 26.91
N GLY A 598 -32.23 17.99 27.94
CA GLY A 598 -31.79 19.19 28.64
C GLY A 598 -32.56 19.41 29.93
N LYS A 599 -32.56 18.40 30.81
CA LYS A 599 -32.79 18.39 32.28
C LYS A 599 -33.54 17.13 32.66
N ALA A 600 -32.94 16.34 33.55
CA ALA A 600 -33.59 15.21 34.19
C ALA A 600 -34.52 15.74 35.29
N GLU A 601 -35.79 15.31 35.26
CA GLU A 601 -36.66 15.12 36.42
C GLU A 601 -37.82 14.18 35.99
N ASP A 602 -38.26 13.35 36.93
CA ASP A 602 -39.00 12.09 36.77
C ASP A 602 -40.30 12.16 35.94
N VAL A 603 -40.53 11.17 35.07
CA VAL A 603 -41.82 10.91 34.40
C VAL A 603 -42.10 9.40 34.41
N GLU A 604 -43.18 8.99 35.08
CA GLU A 604 -43.76 7.63 35.04
C GLU A 604 -44.41 7.36 33.67
N ILE A 605 -44.22 6.16 33.12
CA ILE A 605 -44.85 5.70 31.87
C ILE A 605 -45.97 4.71 32.24
N GLU A 606 -47.22 5.05 31.88
CA GLU A 606 -48.39 4.16 31.99
C GLU A 606 -48.29 2.95 31.04
N GLU A 607 -48.66 1.76 31.54
CA GLU A 607 -48.62 0.48 30.85
C GLU A 607 -49.60 0.41 29.64
N LEU A 608 -49.11 -0.05 28.49
CA LEU A 608 -49.92 -0.34 27.30
C LEU A 608 -50.67 -1.67 27.48
N SER A 609 -52.01 -1.63 27.41
CA SER A 609 -52.86 -2.80 27.62
C SER A 609 -52.82 -3.82 26.47
N GLU A 610 -53.02 -5.09 26.84
CA GLU A 610 -52.97 -6.30 25.98
C GLU A 610 -53.86 -6.19 24.72
N ASP A 611 -54.92 -5.39 24.78
CA ASP A 611 -55.88 -5.18 23.69
C ASP A 611 -55.28 -4.36 22.53
N HIS A 612 -54.31 -3.49 22.83
CA HIS A 612 -53.59 -2.68 21.84
C HIS A 612 -52.62 -3.54 21.00
N VAL A 613 -52.01 -4.54 21.63
CA VAL A 613 -51.09 -5.48 20.98
C VAL A 613 -51.85 -6.42 20.04
N ARG A 614 -52.98 -6.99 20.50
CA ARG A 614 -53.84 -7.87 19.68
C ARG A 614 -54.44 -7.17 18.46
N LYS A 615 -54.80 -5.88 18.57
CA LYS A 615 -55.26 -5.08 17.42
C LYS A 615 -54.16 -4.81 16.40
N THR A 616 -52.92 -4.68 16.87
CA THR A 616 -51.75 -4.41 16.02
C THR A 616 -51.35 -5.67 15.24
N CYS A 617 -51.31 -6.84 15.88
CA CYS A 617 -51.03 -8.12 15.21
C CYS A 617 -52.06 -8.44 14.12
N ARG A 618 -53.35 -8.19 14.37
CA ARG A 618 -54.41 -8.35 13.33
C ARG A 618 -54.28 -7.37 12.17
N ARG A 619 -53.78 -6.16 12.40
CA ARG A 619 -53.50 -5.18 11.34
C ARG A 619 -52.30 -5.53 10.45
N LEU A 620 -51.42 -6.40 10.93
CA LEU A 620 -50.21 -6.85 10.24
C LEU A 620 -50.38 -8.18 9.50
N GLY A 621 -51.58 -8.77 9.52
CA GLY A 621 -51.92 -9.94 8.70
C GLY A 621 -51.29 -11.26 9.16
N VAL A 622 -50.86 -11.36 10.43
CA VAL A 622 -50.31 -12.60 11.00
C VAL A 622 -51.45 -13.42 11.57
N ASP A 623 -51.99 -14.36 10.79
CA ASP A 623 -53.04 -15.28 11.21
C ASP A 623 -52.43 -16.68 11.43
N GLY A 624 -52.54 -17.22 12.65
CA GLY A 624 -52.16 -18.61 12.96
C GLY A 624 -51.41 -18.82 14.27
N SER A 625 -52.18 -18.99 15.35
CA SER A 625 -51.87 -19.76 16.58
C SER A 625 -50.46 -19.65 17.19
N VAL A 626 -50.24 -18.65 18.05
CA VAL A 626 -49.29 -18.77 19.16
C VAL A 626 -50.09 -19.17 20.40
N SER A 627 -49.77 -20.34 20.97
CA SER A 627 -50.37 -20.83 22.22
C SER A 627 -50.01 -19.90 23.38
N ILE A 628 -51.03 -19.28 23.98
CA ILE A 628 -50.94 -18.43 25.18
C ILE A 628 -50.77 -19.35 26.40
N ASN A 629 -49.54 -19.68 26.77
CA ASN A 629 -49.25 -20.33 28.04
C ASN A 629 -47.93 -19.87 28.69
N ALA A 630 -47.49 -18.66 28.39
CA ALA A 630 -46.31 -18.03 29.03
C ALA A 630 -46.67 -16.78 29.85
N LEU A 631 -47.94 -16.57 30.19
CA LEU A 631 -48.40 -15.34 30.89
C LEU A 631 -48.55 -15.48 32.42
N SER A 632 -48.03 -16.53 33.06
CA SER A 632 -48.21 -16.72 34.51
C SER A 632 -46.93 -16.64 35.36
N VAL A 633 -45.83 -16.09 34.84
CA VAL A 633 -44.61 -15.89 35.65
C VAL A 633 -44.07 -14.47 35.47
N PHE A 634 -44.90 -13.48 35.81
CA PHE A 634 -44.42 -12.11 36.04
C PHE A 634 -44.89 -11.64 37.41
N GLY A 635 -44.02 -11.89 38.39
CA GLY A 635 -44.11 -11.32 39.72
C GLY A 635 -42.75 -10.75 40.10
N LYS A 636 -42.62 -9.43 39.89
CA LYS A 636 -41.61 -8.48 40.39
C LYS A 636 -40.40 -8.19 39.49
N GLU A 637 -40.35 -6.91 39.11
CA GLU A 637 -39.26 -6.08 38.57
C GLU A 637 -37.96 -6.79 38.18
N GLY A 638 -37.76 -6.96 36.86
CA GLY A 638 -36.48 -7.41 36.32
C GLY A 638 -36.48 -7.63 34.79
N ASP A 639 -35.74 -6.78 34.09
CA ASP A 639 -34.98 -7.04 32.85
C ASP A 639 -35.72 -7.40 31.53
N TRP A 640 -36.12 -6.36 30.78
CA TRP A 640 -36.60 -6.45 29.38
C TRP A 640 -35.56 -6.95 28.34
N ARG A 641 -34.33 -7.25 28.76
CA ARG A 641 -33.29 -7.78 27.85
C ARG A 641 -33.46 -9.24 27.50
N GLN A 642 -34.17 -10.02 28.32
CA GLN A 642 -34.34 -11.46 28.07
C GLN A 642 -35.38 -11.74 26.98
N VAL A 643 -36.40 -10.87 26.83
CA VAL A 643 -37.45 -10.98 25.80
C VAL A 643 -36.89 -10.79 24.38
N GLY A 644 -35.89 -9.92 24.21
CA GLY A 644 -35.23 -9.72 22.91
C GLY A 644 -34.35 -10.88 22.47
N ALA A 645 -33.85 -11.70 23.42
CA ALA A 645 -33.02 -12.86 23.12
C ALA A 645 -33.88 -14.07 22.68
N GLU A 646 -35.02 -14.29 23.32
CA GLU A 646 -35.92 -15.40 22.97
C GLU A 646 -36.69 -15.13 21.65
N ALA A 647 -37.02 -13.87 21.35
CA ALA A 647 -37.55 -13.50 20.02
C ALA A 647 -36.52 -13.72 18.89
N ALA A 648 -35.22 -13.57 19.17
CA ALA A 648 -34.15 -13.82 18.21
C ALA A 648 -33.91 -15.33 17.96
N GLU A 649 -34.29 -16.19 18.90
CA GLU A 649 -34.20 -17.64 18.77
C GLU A 649 -35.28 -18.19 17.81
N GLN A 650 -36.45 -17.54 17.73
CA GLN A 650 -37.51 -17.93 16.79
C GLN A 650 -37.28 -17.44 15.34
N PHE A 651 -36.40 -16.45 15.12
CA PHE A 651 -36.08 -15.88 13.80
C PHE A 651 -34.64 -16.14 13.33
N GLY A 652 -33.89 -17.03 13.98
CA GLY A 652 -32.67 -17.62 13.42
C GLY A 652 -31.50 -16.65 13.17
N ARG A 653 -31.30 -15.61 14.00
CA ARG A 653 -30.07 -14.81 13.99
C ARG A 653 -29.48 -14.68 15.39
N ALA A 654 -28.39 -15.40 15.66
CA ALA A 654 -27.62 -15.24 16.90
C ALA A 654 -26.82 -13.91 16.90
N PRO A 655 -26.79 -13.17 18.02
CA PRO A 655 -26.03 -11.93 18.13
C PRO A 655 -24.51 -12.20 18.20
N GLN A 656 -23.70 -11.39 17.51
CA GLN A 656 -22.24 -11.47 17.59
C GLN A 656 -21.69 -10.85 18.88
N LEU A 657 -20.67 -11.49 19.45
CA LEU A 657 -19.98 -11.08 20.68
C LEU A 657 -19.33 -9.70 20.53
N THR A 658 -19.72 -8.74 21.37
CA THR A 658 -19.12 -7.38 21.38
C THR A 658 -18.12 -7.20 22.52
N TRP A 659 -17.15 -6.32 22.31
CA TRP A 659 -16.08 -6.02 23.27
C TRP A 659 -16.59 -5.48 24.63
N GLU A 660 -17.73 -4.80 24.64
CA GLU A 660 -18.35 -4.29 25.87
C GLU A 660 -19.03 -5.39 26.70
N MET A 661 -19.57 -6.43 26.06
CA MET A 661 -20.14 -7.60 26.76
C MET A 661 -19.03 -8.39 27.48
N LEU A 662 -17.85 -8.47 26.87
CA LEU A 662 -16.65 -9.09 27.45
C LEU A 662 -16.07 -8.30 28.63
N LYS A 663 -16.08 -6.97 28.58
CA LYS A 663 -15.65 -6.12 29.71
C LYS A 663 -16.58 -6.28 30.93
N LYS A 664 -17.89 -6.41 30.71
CA LYS A 664 -18.85 -6.64 31.78
C LYS A 664 -18.65 -7.99 32.47
N ALA A 665 -18.42 -9.06 31.70
CA ALA A 665 -18.18 -10.39 32.25
C ALA A 665 -16.93 -10.45 33.14
N VAL A 666 -15.84 -9.78 32.72
CA VAL A 666 -14.60 -9.70 33.51
C VAL A 666 -14.76 -8.80 34.75
N ALA A 667 -15.59 -7.76 34.68
CA ALA A 667 -15.83 -6.84 35.80
C ALA A 667 -16.73 -7.43 36.92
N GLU A 668 -17.56 -8.42 36.62
CA GLU A 668 -18.40 -9.09 37.61
C GLU A 668 -17.65 -10.14 38.45
N GLU A 669 -16.61 -10.78 37.90
CA GLU A 669 -15.75 -11.71 38.67
C GLU A 669 -14.74 -11.01 39.60
N ASP A 670 -14.42 -9.73 39.36
CA ASP A 670 -13.36 -8.99 40.08
C ASP A 670 -13.80 -8.42 41.45
N LYS A 671 -14.97 -8.84 41.98
CA LYS A 671 -15.47 -8.41 43.31
C LYS A 671 -14.69 -8.95 44.50
N TYR A 672 -13.65 -9.76 44.30
CA TYR A 672 -12.76 -10.24 45.37
C TYR A 672 -11.29 -10.12 44.95
N GLN A 673 -10.70 -8.91 45.02
CA GLN A 673 -9.42 -8.59 45.70
C GLN A 673 -9.09 -7.09 45.53
N SER A 674 -8.82 -6.41 46.64
CA SER A 674 -8.81 -4.96 46.79
C SER A 674 -7.69 -4.19 46.05
N LYS A 675 -8.09 -3.24 45.19
CA LYS A 675 -7.68 -1.80 45.06
C LYS A 675 -6.25 -1.28 45.40
N LYS A 676 -5.19 -2.07 45.58
CA LYS A 676 -3.87 -1.54 46.01
C LYS A 676 -2.65 -1.76 45.11
N ASN A 677 -2.74 -2.39 43.94
CA ASN A 677 -1.54 -2.73 43.15
C ASN A 677 -1.38 -2.05 41.79
N TRP A 678 -2.16 -1.03 41.45
CA TRP A 678 -1.98 -0.29 40.19
C TRP A 678 -1.60 1.17 40.37
N SER A 679 -0.66 1.46 41.26
CA SER A 679 0.08 2.73 41.20
C SER A 679 1.51 2.62 41.75
N SER A 680 2.43 3.30 41.05
CA SER A 680 3.79 3.69 41.44
C SER A 680 4.99 2.75 41.22
N THR A 681 5.90 3.27 40.38
CA THR A 681 7.38 3.34 40.48
C THR A 681 8.32 2.12 40.44
N LYS A 682 9.28 2.23 39.49
CA LYS A 682 10.74 2.02 39.61
C LYS A 682 11.24 0.87 40.53
N GLY A 683 11.78 -0.18 39.90
CA GLY A 683 12.71 -1.11 40.55
C GLY A 683 12.98 -2.35 39.69
N ARG A 684 14.25 -2.71 39.50
CA ARG A 684 14.66 -4.00 38.91
C ARG A 684 14.32 -5.11 39.91
N GLY A 685 13.42 -6.02 39.55
CA GLY A 685 13.10 -7.22 40.33
C GLY A 685 11.97 -8.05 39.68
N ASN A 686 12.15 -9.37 39.63
CA ASN A 686 11.23 -10.37 39.07
C ASN A 686 9.76 -10.17 39.50
N ARG A 687 8.81 -10.17 38.55
CA ARG A 687 7.36 -10.26 38.83
C ARG A 687 6.72 -11.45 38.10
N LYS A 688 6.02 -12.31 38.86
CA LYS A 688 5.10 -13.34 38.36
C LYS A 688 3.88 -12.67 37.71
N ALA A 689 3.38 -13.23 36.60
CA ALA A 689 2.18 -12.75 35.89
C ALA A 689 0.89 -13.08 36.67
N PRO A 690 -0.17 -12.27 36.56
CA PRO A 690 -1.47 -12.55 37.19
C PRO A 690 -2.18 -13.70 36.46
N VAL A 691 -2.83 -14.59 37.21
CA VAL A 691 -3.63 -15.71 36.71
C VAL A 691 -5.10 -15.29 36.69
N ALA A 692 -5.71 -15.17 35.52
CA ALA A 692 -7.17 -15.06 35.38
C ALA A 692 -7.78 -16.47 35.46
N ARG A 693 -8.88 -16.65 36.21
CA ARG A 693 -9.65 -17.92 36.23
C ARG A 693 -10.46 -18.05 34.93
N ARG A 694 -10.66 -19.28 34.47
CA ARG A 694 -11.43 -19.60 33.25
C ARG A 694 -12.93 -19.52 33.55
N LEU A 695 -13.71 -18.90 32.66
CA LEU A 695 -15.17 -18.88 32.71
C LEU A 695 -15.73 -20.26 32.31
N ASP A 696 -16.73 -20.74 33.04
CA ASP A 696 -17.39 -22.02 32.74
C ASP A 696 -18.57 -21.86 31.75
N ALA A 697 -19.10 -22.99 31.28
CA ALA A 697 -20.19 -23.04 30.31
C ALA A 697 -21.51 -22.46 30.85
N GLU A 698 -21.71 -22.46 32.18
CA GLU A 698 -22.89 -21.91 32.85
C GLU A 698 -22.85 -20.37 32.82
N ALA A 699 -21.67 -19.78 33.01
CA ALA A 699 -21.43 -18.34 32.93
C ALA A 699 -21.62 -17.81 31.49
N LEU A 700 -21.23 -18.59 30.48
CA LEU A 700 -21.42 -18.24 29.07
C LEU A 700 -22.89 -18.31 28.64
N LYS A 701 -23.66 -19.29 29.17
CA LYS A 701 -25.11 -19.37 28.96
C LYS A 701 -25.86 -18.19 29.59
N LYS A 702 -25.49 -17.78 30.80
CA LYS A 702 -26.08 -16.59 31.46
C LYS A 702 -25.84 -15.28 30.69
N LEU A 703 -24.84 -15.23 29.82
CA LEU A 703 -24.53 -14.08 28.95
C LEU A 703 -25.18 -14.19 27.57
N GLY A 704 -26.04 -15.19 27.32
CA GLY A 704 -26.76 -15.36 26.06
C GLY A 704 -25.91 -15.89 24.90
N VAL A 705 -24.77 -16.53 25.19
CA VAL A 705 -23.88 -17.11 24.17
C VAL A 705 -24.11 -18.61 24.07
N TYR A 706 -24.80 -19.05 23.01
CA TYR A 706 -24.94 -20.46 22.64
C TYR A 706 -23.90 -20.83 21.56
N PRO A 707 -22.96 -21.76 21.81
CA PRO A 707 -21.99 -22.17 20.80
C PRO A 707 -22.70 -22.91 19.66
N LEU A 708 -22.51 -22.44 18.42
CA LEU A 708 -22.98 -23.12 17.21
C LEU A 708 -22.42 -24.55 17.15
N LEU A 709 -23.31 -25.54 17.31
CA LEU A 709 -23.03 -26.96 17.05
C LEU A 709 -22.86 -27.18 15.54
N GLN A 710 -21.65 -26.99 15.01
CA GLN A 710 -21.19 -27.90 13.96
C GLN A 710 -20.73 -29.17 14.68
N PHE A 711 -21.54 -30.23 14.62
CA PHE A 711 -21.18 -31.53 15.17
C PHE A 711 -19.94 -32.05 14.45
N VAL A 712 -18.78 -31.88 15.09
CA VAL A 712 -17.55 -32.56 14.73
C VAL A 712 -17.70 -34.01 15.21
N THR A 713 -18.05 -34.93 14.32
CA THR A 713 -17.93 -36.36 14.63
C THR A 713 -16.45 -36.67 14.83
N LEU A 714 -16.06 -37.02 16.06
CA LEU A 714 -14.72 -37.44 16.41
C LEU A 714 -14.65 -38.97 16.36
N SER A 715 -13.69 -39.51 15.61
CA SER A 715 -13.37 -40.93 15.53
C SER A 715 -12.02 -41.18 16.20
N GLN A 716 -11.90 -42.27 16.94
CA GLN A 716 -10.64 -42.66 17.54
C GLN A 716 -9.75 -43.30 16.47
N CYS A 717 -8.52 -42.83 16.34
CA CYS A 717 -7.52 -43.44 15.49
C CYS A 717 -6.99 -44.72 16.14
N ASP A 718 -7.23 -45.87 15.50
CA ASP A 718 -6.84 -47.18 16.02
C ASP A 718 -5.31 -47.34 16.19
N THR A 719 -4.52 -46.52 15.50
CA THR A 719 -3.05 -46.62 15.47
C THR A 719 -2.35 -45.84 16.59
N CYS A 720 -2.86 -44.67 16.97
CA CYS A 720 -2.26 -43.83 18.04
C CYS A 720 -3.20 -43.52 19.20
N GLY A 721 -4.44 -43.99 19.14
CA GLY A 721 -5.48 -43.83 20.15
C GLY A 721 -6.07 -42.42 20.27
N ARG A 722 -5.69 -41.46 19.42
CA ARG A 722 -6.20 -40.07 19.49
C ARG A 722 -7.58 -39.93 18.86
N GLN A 723 -8.44 -39.13 19.48
CA GLN A 723 -9.70 -38.68 18.88
C GLN A 723 -9.41 -37.62 17.82
N VAL A 724 -9.83 -37.89 16.59
CA VAL A 724 -9.61 -37.02 15.42
C VAL A 724 -10.95 -36.80 14.76
N ASN A 725 -11.18 -35.63 14.18
CA ASN A 725 -12.37 -35.42 13.36
C ASN A 725 -12.42 -36.48 12.26
N ALA A 726 -13.54 -37.19 12.16
CA ALA A 726 -13.75 -38.35 11.32
C ALA A 726 -13.38 -38.09 9.86
N GLN A 727 -13.63 -36.87 9.35
CA GLN A 727 -13.30 -36.48 7.98
C GLN A 727 -11.78 -36.47 7.71
N TYR A 728 -10.96 -36.25 8.75
CA TYR A 728 -9.51 -36.16 8.67
C TYR A 728 -8.80 -37.38 9.27
N LEU A 729 -9.54 -38.43 9.66
CA LEU A 729 -8.98 -39.62 10.29
C LEU A 729 -7.97 -40.31 9.37
N LYS A 730 -8.26 -40.35 8.07
CA LYS A 730 -7.43 -40.99 7.05
C LYS A 730 -6.12 -40.23 6.82
N GLU A 731 -6.18 -38.91 6.66
CA GLU A 731 -4.98 -38.06 6.58
C GLU A 731 -4.17 -38.07 7.87
N HIS A 732 -4.84 -38.15 9.03
CA HIS A 732 -4.15 -38.30 10.30
C HIS A 732 -3.39 -39.62 10.37
N GLN A 733 -4.02 -40.75 9.99
CA GLN A 733 -3.38 -42.07 9.93
C GLN A 733 -2.21 -42.12 8.94
N GLU A 734 -2.33 -41.46 7.80
CA GLU A 734 -1.35 -41.51 6.72
C GLU A 734 -0.16 -40.56 6.92
N ILE A 735 -0.35 -39.41 7.57
CA ILE A 735 0.66 -38.33 7.60
C ILE A 735 1.13 -37.97 9.01
N ASN A 736 0.23 -37.98 10.00
CA ASN A 736 0.46 -37.34 11.32
C ASN A 736 0.27 -38.30 12.51
N CYS A 737 0.25 -39.60 12.27
CA CYS A 737 0.03 -40.62 13.29
C CYS A 737 1.35 -41.01 13.96
N GLU A 738 1.76 -40.28 15.01
CA GLU A 738 2.92 -40.66 15.83
C GLU A 738 2.50 -41.45 17.08
N VAL A 739 3.07 -42.64 17.24
CA VAL A 739 2.87 -43.54 18.40
C VAL A 739 3.50 -42.93 19.67
N PRO A 740 2.87 -43.02 20.87
CA PRO A 740 3.35 -42.33 22.07
C PRO A 740 4.73 -42.75 22.60
N LEU A 741 5.38 -41.75 23.19
CA LEU A 741 6.74 -41.67 23.72
C LEU A 741 6.99 -42.55 24.97
N ALA A 742 7.72 -43.65 24.80
CA ALA A 742 8.40 -44.33 25.91
C ALA A 742 9.94 -44.30 25.81
N LYS A 743 10.53 -43.51 24.90
CA LYS A 743 12.00 -43.47 24.67
C LYS A 743 12.59 -42.06 24.47
N ARG A 744 12.06 -41.04 25.17
CA ARG A 744 12.63 -39.68 25.16
C ARG A 744 13.31 -39.24 26.47
N GLU A 745 13.21 -40.02 27.54
CA GLU A 745 13.90 -39.70 28.81
C GLU A 745 15.36 -40.20 28.83
N ASP A 746 15.68 -41.29 28.12
CA ASP A 746 17.07 -41.80 28.04
C ASP A 746 18.03 -40.88 27.26
N LYS A 747 17.53 -40.18 26.23
CA LYS A 747 18.36 -39.25 25.44
C LYS A 747 18.69 -37.95 26.20
N ARG A 748 17.83 -37.51 27.13
CA ARG A 748 18.14 -36.35 27.98
C ARG A 748 19.14 -36.70 29.09
N ALA A 749 19.08 -37.90 29.64
CA ALA A 749 20.04 -38.38 30.62
C ALA A 749 21.45 -38.58 30.03
N ALA A 750 21.57 -39.02 28.77
CA ALA A 750 22.86 -39.22 28.10
C ALA A 750 23.60 -37.90 27.80
N VAL A 751 22.86 -36.85 27.40
CA VAL A 751 23.44 -35.53 27.09
C VAL A 751 23.90 -34.81 28.36
N GLN A 752 23.20 -35.00 29.48
CA GLN A 752 23.59 -34.42 30.76
C GLN A 752 24.91 -35.02 31.29
N ARG A 753 25.10 -36.35 31.14
CA ARG A 753 26.35 -37.03 31.55
C ARG A 753 27.55 -36.65 30.70
N ALA A 754 27.35 -36.32 29.42
CA ALA A 754 28.43 -35.86 28.54
C ALA A 754 28.94 -34.47 28.96
N LYS A 755 28.02 -33.56 29.32
CA LYS A 755 28.36 -32.21 29.80
C LYS A 755 29.12 -32.22 31.13
N GLU A 756 28.73 -33.09 32.05
CA GLU A 756 29.41 -33.24 33.35
C GLU A 756 30.80 -33.90 33.27
N LYS A 757 31.13 -34.52 32.13
CA LYS A 757 32.46 -35.06 31.84
C LYS A 757 33.37 -33.96 31.29
N GLU A 758 32.87 -33.16 30.36
CA GLU A 758 33.58 -32.03 29.73
C GLU A 758 33.97 -30.94 30.76
N ASP A 759 33.08 -30.59 31.69
CA ASP A 759 33.38 -29.63 32.76
C ASP A 759 34.46 -30.15 33.74
N ARG A 760 34.53 -31.47 33.94
CA ARG A 760 35.52 -32.13 34.82
C ARG A 760 36.92 -32.14 34.20
N ASP A 761 36.99 -32.37 32.90
CA ASP A 761 38.26 -32.40 32.16
C ASP A 761 38.84 -30.99 32.01
N THR A 762 37.98 -29.98 31.88
CA THR A 762 38.38 -28.55 31.81
C THR A 762 38.91 -28.02 33.15
N GLN A 763 38.38 -28.49 34.28
CA GLN A 763 38.91 -28.16 35.62
C GLN A 763 40.24 -28.84 35.94
N LYS A 764 40.53 -30.01 35.34
CA LYS A 764 41.83 -30.69 35.45
C LYS A 764 42.93 -29.97 34.66
N ALA A 765 42.60 -29.44 33.48
CA ALA A 765 43.54 -28.70 32.63
C ALA A 765 43.96 -27.32 33.21
N THR A 766 43.08 -26.68 33.98
CA THR A 766 43.34 -25.37 34.62
C THR A 766 44.09 -25.46 35.95
N LYS A 767 44.20 -26.67 36.55
CA LYS A 767 45.01 -26.93 37.74
C LYS A 767 46.49 -27.18 37.38
N ASN A 768 46.76 -27.92 36.31
CA ASN A 768 48.13 -28.22 35.86
C ASN A 768 48.91 -27.02 35.27
N THR A 769 48.22 -25.94 34.89
CA THR A 769 48.84 -24.70 34.38
C THR A 769 49.18 -23.69 35.48
N LYS A 770 48.68 -23.87 36.70
CA LYS A 770 49.03 -23.03 37.87
C LYS A 770 50.24 -23.53 38.65
N ASP A 771 50.56 -24.82 38.56
CA ASP A 771 51.71 -25.42 39.26
C ASP A 771 53.04 -25.27 38.48
N ALA A 772 53.01 -24.83 37.22
CA ALA A 772 54.20 -24.62 36.38
C ALA A 772 54.79 -23.19 36.43
N VAL A 773 54.14 -22.24 37.12
CA VAL A 773 54.56 -20.81 37.17
C VAL A 773 55.07 -20.41 38.57
N SER A 774 55.04 -21.32 39.55
CA SER A 774 55.47 -21.07 40.94
C SER A 774 56.88 -21.59 41.30
N ALA A 775 57.63 -22.14 40.33
CA ALA A 775 59.00 -22.61 40.54
C ALA A 775 59.98 -21.89 39.59
N GLY A 776 60.40 -20.68 39.93
CA GLY A 776 61.38 -19.98 39.09
C GLY A 776 61.82 -18.57 39.46
N VAL A 777 61.87 -18.15 40.74
CA VAL A 777 62.63 -16.96 41.15
C VAL A 777 63.13 -17.11 42.60
N LYS A 778 64.45 -17.23 42.80
CA LYS A 778 65.16 -16.90 44.06
C LYS A 778 66.55 -16.36 43.73
N ARG A 779 66.95 -15.33 44.50
CA ARG A 779 68.28 -14.65 44.59
C ARG A 779 68.50 -13.54 43.55
N GLN A 780 69.04 -12.36 43.86
CA GLN A 780 69.60 -11.78 45.10
C GLN A 780 69.64 -10.24 44.95
N ALA A 781 69.78 -9.53 46.08
CA ALA A 781 69.77 -8.07 46.24
C ALA A 781 71.19 -7.48 46.45
N GLY A 782 71.32 -6.14 46.36
CA GLY A 782 72.43 -5.26 46.82
C GLY A 782 72.43 -3.94 46.02
N GLU A 783 72.13 -2.76 46.60
CA GLU A 783 73.06 -1.75 47.23
C GLU A 783 74.02 -1.09 46.20
N MET A 784 74.39 0.20 46.15
CA MET A 784 74.24 1.43 46.97
C MET A 784 74.82 2.64 46.13
N ASP A 785 74.42 3.87 46.47
CA ASP A 785 75.14 5.18 46.47
C ASP A 785 75.71 5.98 45.25
N ASP A 786 75.34 7.27 45.29
CA ASP A 786 76.03 8.59 45.16
C ASP A 786 76.82 9.15 43.95
N SER A 787 76.52 10.46 43.76
CA SER A 787 77.27 11.66 43.31
C SER A 787 77.71 11.95 41.86
N ASP A 788 77.61 13.28 41.56
CA ASP A 788 78.40 14.15 40.67
C ASP A 788 77.88 14.59 39.26
N GLU A 789 77.66 15.92 39.12
CA GLU A 789 77.83 16.73 37.89
C GLU A 789 79.35 16.98 37.61
N PRO A 790 79.87 17.47 36.44
CA PRO A 790 79.24 18.27 35.37
C PRO A 790 79.72 18.00 33.90
N ASP A 791 79.21 18.85 32.99
CA ASP A 791 79.84 19.39 31.77
C ASP A 791 79.65 18.72 30.37
N GLY A 792 79.51 19.59 29.37
CA GLY A 792 78.84 19.30 28.09
C GLY A 792 79.66 18.69 26.95
N GLN A 793 78.96 18.03 26.01
CA GLN A 793 79.31 17.83 24.59
C GLN A 793 78.18 17.07 23.83
N PRO A 794 78.15 17.07 22.47
CA PRO A 794 76.92 16.95 21.68
C PRO A 794 76.32 15.55 21.64
N ALA A 795 74.98 15.47 21.65
CA ALA A 795 74.23 14.22 21.75
C ALA A 795 74.42 13.29 20.52
N LYS A 796 75.17 12.21 20.74
CA LYS A 796 75.14 10.99 19.92
C LYS A 796 73.75 10.36 19.99
N ALA A 797 73.25 9.87 18.85
CA ALA A 797 71.99 9.12 18.77
C ALA A 797 72.03 7.87 19.67
N VAL A 798 71.29 7.90 20.78
CA VAL A 798 71.15 6.78 21.70
C VAL A 798 70.30 5.70 21.04
N LYS A 799 70.87 4.50 20.81
CA LYS A 799 70.10 3.30 20.45
C LYS A 799 69.26 2.89 21.64
N ILE A 800 68.00 3.34 21.66
CA ILE A 800 67.00 2.95 22.67
C ILE A 800 66.80 1.44 22.60
N THR A 801 67.09 0.73 23.68
CA THR A 801 66.92 -0.73 23.73
C THR A 801 65.44 -1.11 23.61
N LYS A 802 65.14 -2.29 23.04
CA LYS A 802 63.77 -2.77 22.82
C LYS A 802 62.91 -2.75 24.09
N LYS A 803 63.53 -2.94 25.27
CA LYS A 803 62.89 -2.91 26.58
C LYS A 803 62.45 -1.50 26.98
N GLU A 804 63.23 -0.49 26.63
CA GLU A 804 62.97 0.92 26.92
C GLU A 804 61.91 1.53 26.01
N ARG A 805 61.89 1.12 24.72
CA ARG A 805 60.80 1.44 23.79
C ARG A 805 59.46 0.90 24.27
N LEU A 806 59.44 -0.34 24.77
CA LEU A 806 58.22 -0.96 25.29
C LEU A 806 57.72 -0.28 26.56
N ARG A 807 58.64 0.18 27.42
CA ARG A 807 58.32 0.92 28.64
C ARG A 807 57.71 2.28 28.31
N LEU A 808 58.34 3.05 27.42
CA LEU A 808 57.83 4.36 26.98
C LEU A 808 56.48 4.24 26.26
N GLU A 809 56.26 3.18 25.48
CA GLU A 809 54.97 2.93 24.84
C GLU A 809 53.88 2.58 25.86
N LYS A 810 54.22 1.83 26.90
CA LYS A 810 53.29 1.50 28.00
C LYS A 810 52.92 2.75 28.80
N GLU A 811 53.89 3.61 29.11
CA GLU A 811 53.67 4.90 29.78
C GLU A 811 52.82 5.85 28.90
N ARG A 812 53.04 5.88 27.58
CA ARG A 812 52.20 6.68 26.66
C ARG A 812 50.75 6.19 26.61
N ARG A 813 50.53 4.87 26.50
CA ARG A 813 49.19 4.28 26.51
C ARG A 813 48.47 4.50 27.83
N GLU A 814 49.20 4.51 28.95
CA GLU A 814 48.63 4.79 30.26
C GLU A 814 48.23 6.26 30.41
N LYS A 815 49.06 7.19 29.91
CA LYS A 815 48.74 8.62 29.85
C LYS A 815 47.51 8.92 28.97
N GLU A 816 47.45 8.34 27.76
CA GLU A 816 46.29 8.47 26.87
C GLU A 816 45.00 7.90 27.50
N ARG A 817 45.12 6.82 28.28
CA ARG A 817 44.00 6.21 29.00
C ARG A 817 43.50 7.10 30.14
N LEU A 818 44.41 7.78 30.85
CA LEU A 818 44.07 8.74 31.90
C LEU A 818 43.38 9.98 31.31
N GLU A 819 43.91 10.54 30.21
CA GLU A 819 43.30 11.68 29.52
C GLU A 819 41.90 11.34 28.96
N ARG A 820 41.70 10.14 28.42
CA ARG A 820 40.36 9.67 28.01
C ARG A 820 39.39 9.57 29.19
N LYS A 821 39.85 9.07 30.34
CA LYS A 821 39.01 8.99 31.56
C LYS A 821 38.65 10.38 32.08
N GLU A 822 39.57 11.33 32.02
CA GLU A 822 39.33 12.71 32.43
C GLU A 822 38.34 13.43 31.50
N LYS A 823 38.51 13.30 30.18
CA LYS A 823 37.53 13.82 29.19
C LYS A 823 36.13 13.24 29.42
N GLN A 824 36.02 11.94 29.68
CA GLN A 824 34.74 11.31 29.99
C GLN A 824 34.14 11.80 31.33
N ARG A 825 34.98 12.13 32.32
CA ARG A 825 34.52 12.70 33.60
C ARG A 825 33.96 14.10 33.40
N LEU A 826 34.69 14.96 32.70
CA LEU A 826 34.29 16.33 32.36
C LEU A 826 32.99 16.36 31.53
N GLU A 827 32.83 15.44 30.58
CA GLU A 827 31.60 15.36 29.80
C GLU A 827 30.40 14.88 30.62
N LYS A 828 30.61 13.95 31.56
CA LYS A 828 29.56 13.53 32.51
C LYS A 828 29.15 14.69 33.43
N GLU A 829 30.09 15.48 33.90
CA GLU A 829 29.80 16.68 34.70
C GLU A 829 29.05 17.75 33.90
N ARG A 830 29.44 17.99 32.64
CA ARG A 830 28.75 18.89 31.72
C ARG A 830 27.29 18.46 31.50
N LYS A 831 27.06 17.19 31.20
CA LYS A 831 25.70 16.62 31.02
C LYS A 831 24.88 16.64 32.31
N LYS A 832 25.52 16.58 33.48
CA LYS A 832 24.84 16.71 34.78
C LYS A 832 24.37 18.15 34.99
N ARG A 833 25.24 19.14 34.75
CA ARG A 833 24.89 20.57 34.85
C ARG A 833 23.77 20.96 33.88
N GLU A 834 23.82 20.50 32.63
CA GLU A 834 22.76 20.73 31.63
C GLU A 834 21.40 20.14 32.08
N ARG A 835 21.41 19.00 32.80
CA ARG A 835 20.18 18.39 33.34
C ARG A 835 19.64 19.12 34.56
N GLU A 836 20.50 19.68 35.39
CA GLU A 836 20.12 20.51 36.54
C GLU A 836 19.54 21.86 36.06
N GLU A 837 20.19 22.56 35.12
CA GLU A 837 19.66 23.79 34.53
C GLU A 837 18.31 23.56 33.82
N LYS A 838 18.17 22.43 33.13
CA LYS A 838 16.89 22.07 32.50
C LYS A 838 15.79 21.85 33.53
N ARG A 839 16.11 21.21 34.66
CA ARG A 839 15.17 20.99 35.77
C ARG A 839 14.77 22.31 36.43
N GLU A 840 15.70 23.24 36.63
CA GLU A 840 15.40 24.57 37.17
C GLU A 840 14.51 25.39 36.22
N ARG A 841 14.79 25.35 34.91
CA ARG A 841 13.93 25.99 33.90
C ARG A 841 12.53 25.39 33.84
N GLU A 842 12.40 24.08 34.01
CA GLU A 842 11.10 23.40 34.06
C GLU A 842 10.34 23.71 35.36
N GLN A 843 11.03 23.81 36.50
CA GLN A 843 10.42 24.23 37.76
C GLN A 843 10.00 25.71 37.76
N ALA A 844 10.75 26.58 37.07
CA ALA A 844 10.36 27.99 36.89
C ALA A 844 9.11 28.14 36.00
N LYS A 845 8.91 27.27 35.00
CA LYS A 845 7.70 27.26 34.15
C LYS A 845 6.44 26.76 34.86
N ALA A 846 6.57 25.96 35.91
CA ALA A 846 5.45 25.37 36.62
C ALA A 846 4.71 26.34 37.57
N ARG A 847 5.21 27.57 37.77
CA ARG A 847 4.65 28.56 38.70
C ARG A 847 3.81 29.69 38.05
N LEU A 848 3.51 29.62 36.76
CA LEU A 848 2.68 30.64 36.08
C LEU A 848 1.18 30.24 36.05
N PRO A 849 0.24 31.20 36.21
CA PRO A 849 -1.19 30.95 36.11
C PRO A 849 -1.58 30.40 34.72
N LEU A 850 -2.62 29.57 34.67
CA LEU A 850 -3.11 28.95 33.44
C LEU A 850 -3.56 30.01 32.43
N ASP A 851 -2.90 30.06 31.27
CA ASP A 851 -3.24 30.94 30.15
C ASP A 851 -4.12 30.16 29.16
N LEU A 852 -5.43 30.37 29.27
CA LEU A 852 -6.41 29.67 28.44
C LEU A 852 -6.23 29.94 26.94
N ASP A 853 -5.63 31.06 26.53
CA ASP A 853 -5.45 31.37 25.11
C ASP A 853 -4.26 30.65 24.48
N LYS A 854 -3.36 30.10 25.30
CA LYS A 854 -2.21 29.32 24.84
C LYS A 854 -2.30 27.84 25.23
N GLN A 855 -3.19 27.50 26.16
CA GLN A 855 -3.29 26.18 26.77
C GLN A 855 -4.68 25.56 26.61
N CYS A 856 -4.75 24.24 26.74
CA CYS A 856 -5.89 23.41 26.41
C CYS A 856 -7.09 23.71 27.32
N GLY A 857 -6.87 23.94 28.61
CA GLY A 857 -7.87 24.40 29.57
C GLY A 857 -9.04 23.44 29.85
N VAL A 858 -9.09 22.28 29.19
CA VAL A 858 -10.15 21.26 29.40
C VAL A 858 -10.01 20.68 30.80
N VAL A 859 -11.10 20.70 31.55
CA VAL A 859 -11.25 20.02 32.84
C VAL A 859 -12.00 18.71 32.57
N SER A 860 -11.35 17.58 32.82
CA SER A 860 -11.89 16.26 32.47
C SER A 860 -13.06 15.84 33.36
N GLU A 861 -13.09 16.29 34.61
CA GLU A 861 -14.14 15.97 35.60
C GLU A 861 -14.38 17.16 36.54
N PRO A 862 -15.60 17.37 37.06
CA PRO A 862 -15.88 18.45 38.01
C PRO A 862 -14.96 18.38 39.24
N GLY A 863 -14.15 19.42 39.45
CA GLY A 863 -13.16 19.49 40.53
C GLY A 863 -11.72 19.12 40.14
N ALA A 864 -11.48 18.60 38.92
CA ALA A 864 -10.13 18.34 38.43
C ALA A 864 -9.41 19.63 37.98
N SER A 865 -8.07 19.62 38.02
CA SER A 865 -7.28 20.75 37.56
C SER A 865 -7.33 20.88 36.03
N PRO A 866 -7.42 22.11 35.48
CA PRO A 866 -7.51 22.29 34.03
C PRO A 866 -6.24 21.85 33.30
N CYS A 867 -6.40 21.31 32.10
CA CYS A 867 -5.27 20.86 31.29
C CYS A 867 -4.35 22.00 30.86
N THR A 868 -3.09 21.97 31.33
CA THR A 868 -2.06 22.97 31.05
C THR A 868 -1.27 22.72 29.75
N ARG A 869 -1.61 21.67 28.97
CA ARG A 869 -0.95 21.36 27.69
C ARG A 869 -1.32 22.40 26.61
N SER A 870 -0.58 22.48 25.51
CA SER A 870 -0.85 23.45 24.42
C SER A 870 -2.24 23.27 23.79
N LEU A 871 -2.70 24.26 23.02
CA LEU A 871 -3.94 24.16 22.22
C LEU A 871 -3.97 22.91 21.32
N THR A 872 -2.80 22.47 20.83
CA THR A 872 -2.63 21.28 19.97
C THR A 872 -2.65 19.94 20.71
N CYS A 873 -2.94 19.92 22.02
CA CYS A 873 -2.94 18.72 22.85
C CYS A 873 -3.81 17.58 22.29
N LYS A 874 -3.24 16.40 21.98
CA LYS A 874 -4.00 15.26 21.43
C LYS A 874 -4.87 14.51 22.45
N THR A 875 -4.81 14.89 23.72
CA THR A 875 -5.42 14.15 24.84
C THR A 875 -6.91 14.46 25.01
N HIS A 876 -7.41 15.56 24.46
CA HIS A 876 -8.81 15.96 24.55
C HIS A 876 -9.41 16.16 23.16
N SER A 877 -10.68 15.81 23.01
CA SER A 877 -11.38 15.97 21.73
C SER A 877 -11.53 17.45 21.36
N MET A 878 -11.68 17.74 20.07
CA MET A 878 -11.87 19.11 19.58
C MET A 878 -13.14 19.75 20.15
N ALA A 879 -14.20 18.96 20.34
CA ALA A 879 -15.43 19.42 20.97
C ALA A 879 -15.19 19.89 22.41
N MET A 880 -14.44 19.12 23.21
CA MET A 880 -14.11 19.50 24.58
C MET A 880 -13.26 20.77 24.66
N LYS A 881 -12.29 20.94 23.75
CA LYS A 881 -11.45 22.15 23.71
C LYS A 881 -12.21 23.39 23.30
N ARG A 882 -13.12 23.26 22.33
CA ARG A 882 -14.03 24.34 21.90
C ARG A 882 -15.01 24.74 23.01
N GLY A 883 -15.37 23.80 23.89
CA GLY A 883 -16.25 24.03 25.03
C GLY A 883 -15.62 24.74 26.25
N VAL A 884 -14.30 25.01 26.24
CA VAL A 884 -13.62 25.70 27.35
C VAL A 884 -13.99 27.18 27.37
N ARG A 885 -14.70 27.60 28.42
CA ARG A 885 -15.14 28.99 28.64
C ARG A 885 -14.01 29.86 29.20
N GLY A 886 -14.05 31.17 28.93
CA GLY A 886 -13.07 32.14 29.45
C GLY A 886 -11.86 32.41 28.55
N ARG A 887 -11.89 31.96 27.29
CA ARG A 887 -10.91 32.31 26.25
C ARG A 887 -11.20 33.71 25.71
N SER A 888 -10.16 34.46 25.31
CA SER A 888 -10.36 35.78 24.69
C SER A 888 -10.95 35.69 23.27
N ASN A 889 -10.83 34.54 22.61
CA ASN A 889 -11.37 34.28 21.28
C ASN A 889 -11.78 32.81 21.12
N MET A 890 -12.49 32.46 20.04
CA MET A 890 -12.85 31.08 19.74
C MET A 890 -11.60 30.21 19.60
N PHE A 891 -11.69 28.97 20.11
CA PHE A 891 -10.57 28.03 20.15
C PHE A 891 -9.90 27.84 18.77
N ASP A 892 -10.69 27.79 17.70
CA ASP A 892 -10.17 27.60 16.34
C ASP A 892 -9.35 28.80 15.86
N ALA A 893 -9.76 30.03 16.20
CA ALA A 893 -9.00 31.24 15.87
C ALA A 893 -7.67 31.30 16.65
N LEU A 894 -7.70 30.93 17.94
CA LEU A 894 -6.50 30.85 18.78
C LEU A 894 -5.54 29.75 18.29
N LEU A 895 -6.07 28.61 17.85
CA LEU A 895 -5.29 27.53 17.28
C LEU A 895 -4.62 27.96 15.97
N GLN A 896 -5.34 28.65 15.09
CA GLN A 896 -4.76 29.18 13.85
C GLN A 896 -3.66 30.21 14.13
N ALA A 897 -3.88 31.14 15.06
CA ALA A 897 -2.85 32.11 15.46
C ALA A 897 -1.61 31.42 16.06
N HIS A 898 -1.81 30.38 16.88
CA HIS A 898 -0.73 29.59 17.46
C HIS A 898 0.08 28.84 16.39
N LEU A 899 -0.60 28.23 15.41
CA LEU A 899 0.05 27.55 14.29
C LEU A 899 0.81 28.54 13.40
N ALA A 900 0.25 29.71 13.11
CA ALA A 900 0.93 30.76 12.34
C ALA A 900 2.22 31.22 13.04
N LYS A 901 2.17 31.48 14.35
CA LYS A 901 3.36 31.88 15.13
C LYS A 901 4.43 30.78 15.18
N SER A 902 4.02 29.51 15.22
CA SER A 902 4.95 28.38 15.16
C SER A 902 5.66 28.26 13.80
N ARG A 903 4.95 28.54 12.69
CA ARG A 903 5.53 28.58 11.34
C ARG A 903 6.52 29.75 11.19
N SER A 904 6.19 30.93 11.70
CA SER A 904 7.11 32.08 11.69
C SER A 904 8.37 31.83 12.54
N ALA A 905 8.24 31.16 13.69
CA ALA A 905 9.39 30.79 14.52
C ALA A 905 10.28 29.73 13.85
N ALA A 906 9.70 28.79 13.09
CA ALA A 906 10.45 27.83 12.28
C ALA A 906 11.22 28.55 11.14
N ALA A 907 10.59 29.52 10.48
CA ALA A 907 11.24 30.34 9.46
C ALA A 907 12.42 31.17 10.03
N ALA A 908 12.26 31.77 11.22
CA ALA A 908 13.32 32.51 11.89
C ALA A 908 14.49 31.62 12.34
N LYS A 909 14.21 30.38 12.78
CA LYS A 909 15.26 29.38 13.09
C LYS A 909 16.04 28.97 11.83
N ASN A 910 15.35 28.79 10.70
CA ASN A 910 16.01 28.50 9.44
C ASN A 910 16.88 29.67 8.96
N ALA A 911 16.44 30.92 9.16
CA ALA A 911 17.25 32.10 8.88
C ALA A 911 18.49 32.22 9.81
N ALA A 912 18.33 31.93 11.11
CA ALA A 912 19.44 31.91 12.05
C ALA A 912 20.45 30.80 11.75
N SER A 913 19.99 29.63 11.32
CA SER A 913 20.83 28.52 10.84
C SER A 913 21.64 28.89 9.60
N ARG A 914 21.03 29.62 8.65
CA ARG A 914 21.73 30.16 7.47
C ARG A 914 22.79 31.20 7.84
N ASN A 915 22.50 32.11 8.78
CA ASN A 915 23.48 33.08 9.27
C ASN A 915 24.61 32.46 10.10
N ALA A 916 24.35 31.36 10.82
CA ALA A 916 25.39 30.61 11.53
C ALA A 916 26.30 29.85 10.54
N ALA A 917 25.73 29.29 9.46
CA ALA A 917 26.48 28.69 8.37
C ALA A 917 27.39 29.72 7.67
N ALA A 918 26.89 30.93 7.41
CA ALA A 918 27.66 32.03 6.81
C ALA A 918 28.79 32.58 7.71
N LYS A 919 28.64 32.53 9.05
CA LYS A 919 29.74 32.84 9.97
C LYS A 919 30.78 31.73 10.05
N SER A 920 30.37 30.47 9.87
CA SER A 920 31.30 29.32 9.85
C SER A 920 32.17 29.28 8.59
N SER A 921 31.63 29.70 7.43
CA SER A 921 32.38 29.81 6.18
C SER A 921 33.42 30.94 6.23
N ASN A 922 33.11 32.08 6.85
CA ASN A 922 34.12 33.14 7.07
C ASN A 922 35.21 32.73 8.08
N ALA A 923 34.89 31.94 9.11
CA ALA A 923 35.90 31.41 10.03
C ALA A 923 36.79 30.33 9.38
N ALA A 924 36.26 29.58 8.42
CA ALA A 924 37.03 28.62 7.61
C ALA A 924 37.95 29.32 6.59
N ALA A 925 37.48 30.41 5.98
CA ALA A 925 38.29 31.23 5.06
C ALA A 925 39.51 31.86 5.75
N VAL A 926 39.34 32.34 6.99
CA VAL A 926 40.47 32.90 7.79
C VAL A 926 41.47 31.82 8.21
N ARG A 927 41.02 30.58 8.47
CA ARG A 927 41.92 29.45 8.78
C ARG A 927 42.70 28.94 7.57
N ASN A 928 42.08 28.93 6.38
CA ASN A 928 42.77 28.55 5.14
C ASN A 928 43.82 29.57 4.71
N ALA A 929 43.62 30.87 4.98
CA ALA A 929 44.64 31.89 4.71
C ALA A 929 45.89 31.74 5.60
N THR A 930 45.76 31.16 6.81
CA THR A 930 46.90 30.95 7.72
C THR A 930 47.67 29.65 7.42
N ALA A 931 47.04 28.65 6.79
CA ALA A 931 47.66 27.37 6.45
C ALA A 931 48.51 27.41 5.15
N ILE A 932 48.31 28.43 4.30
CA ILE A 932 49.06 28.62 3.04
C ILE A 932 50.42 29.33 3.28
N ALA A 933 50.67 29.88 4.46
CA ALA A 933 51.88 30.66 4.77
C ALA A 933 53.10 29.84 5.25
N LEU A 934 53.00 28.50 5.39
CA LEU A 934 54.08 27.66 5.92
C LEU A 934 54.25 26.40 5.06
N GLY A 935 55.17 26.48 4.09
CA GLY A 935 55.35 25.49 3.02
C GLY A 935 56.42 24.40 3.23
N GLY A 936 56.70 23.70 2.13
CA GLY A 936 57.84 22.81 1.84
C GLY A 936 57.51 21.32 2.00
N GLY A 937 57.83 20.39 1.09
CA GLY A 937 58.61 20.43 -0.16
C GLY A 937 59.02 18.99 -0.54
N ASP A 938 58.96 18.69 -1.84
CA ASP A 938 59.71 17.74 -2.71
C ASP A 938 60.15 16.33 -2.27
N GLY A 939 60.03 15.40 -3.24
CA GLY A 939 60.86 14.18 -3.29
C GLY A 939 60.30 13.05 -4.17
N ALA A 940 60.65 13.07 -5.47
CA ALA A 940 60.44 11.97 -6.43
C ALA A 940 61.38 10.77 -6.15
N LEU A 941 61.00 9.56 -6.60
CA LEU A 941 61.78 8.66 -7.47
C LEU A 941 61.10 7.30 -7.66
N ASP A 942 61.39 6.71 -8.82
CA ASP A 942 60.75 5.62 -9.54
C ASP A 942 61.60 4.33 -9.53
N GLU A 943 60.98 3.26 -10.04
CA GLU A 943 61.50 2.00 -10.62
C GLU A 943 61.88 0.78 -9.76
N SER A 944 60.93 -0.17 -9.76
CA SER A 944 61.00 -1.62 -10.08
C SER A 944 62.25 -2.47 -9.76
N PHE A 945 62.05 -3.65 -9.13
CA PHE A 945 62.47 -4.97 -9.67
C PHE A 945 62.00 -6.20 -8.84
N PHE A 946 61.70 -7.29 -9.59
CA PHE A 946 61.60 -8.74 -9.30
C PHE A 946 60.31 -9.46 -8.82
N GLU A 947 59.84 -10.32 -9.73
CA GLU A 947 59.09 -11.58 -9.58
C GLU A 947 59.96 -12.70 -8.98
N GLU A 948 59.36 -13.65 -8.23
CA GLU A 948 59.15 -15.08 -8.63
C GLU A 948 58.86 -16.03 -7.42
N SER A 949 57.79 -16.82 -7.59
CA SER A 949 57.64 -18.26 -7.25
C SER A 949 57.39 -18.79 -5.81
N ASP A 950 56.56 -19.85 -5.84
CA ASP A 950 56.42 -21.03 -4.95
C ASP A 950 55.32 -21.15 -3.86
N GLN A 951 54.24 -21.83 -4.29
CA GLN A 951 53.79 -23.16 -3.83
C GLN A 951 53.34 -23.37 -2.37
N ASP A 952 52.02 -23.32 -2.21
CA ASP A 952 51.09 -24.39 -1.80
C ASP A 952 51.53 -25.52 -0.84
N ARG A 953 50.78 -25.62 0.28
CA ARG A 953 50.45 -26.76 1.17
C ARG A 953 49.69 -26.13 2.37
N GLY A 954 48.40 -26.30 2.59
CA GLY A 954 47.53 -27.46 2.40
C GLY A 954 47.22 -28.07 3.76
N SER A 955 46.03 -27.82 4.31
CA SER A 955 45.38 -28.73 5.27
C SER A 955 43.87 -28.71 5.05
N ASP A 956 43.48 -29.47 4.02
CA ASP A 956 42.17 -30.08 3.89
C ASP A 956 41.87 -30.94 5.12
N SER A 957 40.76 -30.65 5.80
CA SER A 957 40.03 -31.66 6.59
C SER A 957 38.53 -31.38 6.76
N GLU A 958 37.98 -30.31 6.17
CA GLU A 958 36.52 -30.07 6.18
C GLU A 958 35.81 -30.39 4.86
N ALA A 959 36.56 -30.64 3.77
CA ALA A 959 35.99 -30.93 2.44
C ALA A 959 35.64 -32.42 2.21
N GLU A 960 36.18 -33.36 2.99
CA GLU A 960 35.88 -34.80 2.83
C GLU A 960 34.70 -35.31 3.67
N MET A 961 34.18 -34.53 4.64
CA MET A 961 32.99 -34.94 5.41
C MET A 961 31.65 -34.56 4.76
N VAL A 962 31.66 -33.79 3.66
CA VAL A 962 30.43 -33.35 2.96
C VAL A 962 30.16 -34.18 1.70
N ILE A 963 31.17 -34.85 1.14
CA ILE A 963 31.03 -35.58 -0.14
C ILE A 963 30.43 -36.99 0.03
N ASP A 964 30.52 -37.60 1.21
CA ASP A 964 29.89 -38.92 1.48
C ASP A 964 28.40 -38.85 1.87
N GLY A 965 27.87 -37.65 2.13
CA GLY A 965 26.45 -37.44 2.41
C GLY A 965 25.56 -37.34 1.15
N ILE A 966 26.14 -37.19 -0.03
CA ILE A 966 25.42 -36.81 -1.26
C ILE A 966 25.03 -38.02 -2.13
N LYS A 967 25.45 -39.26 -1.80
CA LYS A 967 25.21 -40.42 -2.67
C LYS A 967 23.95 -41.25 -2.40
N CYS A 968 23.03 -40.87 -1.51
CA CYS A 968 21.77 -41.59 -1.35
C CYS A 968 20.59 -40.75 -0.80
N SER A 969 19.94 -39.93 -1.64
CA SER A 969 18.50 -39.62 -1.43
C SER A 969 17.86 -38.94 -2.64
N ARG A 970 16.81 -39.57 -3.19
CA ARG A 970 15.85 -38.99 -4.13
C ARG A 970 15.02 -37.89 -3.44
N GLY A 971 14.66 -36.86 -4.21
CA GLY A 971 14.13 -35.59 -3.72
C GLY A 971 12.77 -35.62 -3.01
N ARG A 972 12.62 -34.70 -2.04
CA ARG A 972 11.36 -34.18 -1.50
C ARG A 972 11.54 -32.67 -1.17
N PRO A 973 10.47 -31.84 -1.28
CA PRO A 973 10.55 -30.40 -1.07
C PRO A 973 10.75 -30.03 0.40
N MET A 974 11.63 -29.05 0.66
CA MET A 974 11.93 -28.54 1.99
C MET A 974 10.85 -27.58 2.50
N ALA A 975 10.18 -27.95 3.59
CA ALA A 975 9.46 -27.04 4.46
C ALA A 975 10.46 -26.17 5.24
N VAL A 976 10.40 -24.85 5.04
CA VAL A 976 11.24 -23.88 5.75
C VAL A 976 10.84 -23.80 7.22
N ARG A 977 11.74 -24.24 8.10
CA ARG A 977 11.73 -23.93 9.54
C ARG A 977 12.16 -22.47 9.72
N MET A 978 11.23 -21.59 10.10
CA MET A 978 11.57 -20.23 10.52
C MET A 978 12.31 -20.25 11.88
N SER A 979 13.60 -19.91 11.88
CA SER A 979 14.34 -19.58 13.09
C SER A 979 14.41 -18.06 13.31
N THR A 980 13.77 -17.63 14.41
CA THR A 980 14.12 -16.48 15.28
C THR A 980 14.21 -15.07 14.68
N LEU A 981 13.11 -14.32 14.83
CA LEU A 981 13.03 -12.85 14.73
C LEU A 981 13.56 -12.12 16.00
N PRO A 982 14.14 -10.91 15.89
CA PRO A 982 14.59 -10.11 17.03
C PRO A 982 13.44 -9.61 17.94
N ARG A 983 13.73 -9.59 19.25
CA ARG A 983 12.85 -9.22 20.36
C ARG A 983 12.29 -7.79 20.26
N ARG A 984 11.09 -7.59 19.71
CA ARG A 984 10.17 -6.48 20.11
C ARG A 984 8.72 -6.58 19.59
N ARG A 985 8.11 -7.78 19.58
CA ARG A 985 6.64 -7.94 19.44
C ARG A 985 6.08 -9.06 20.33
N HIS A 986 6.28 -8.96 21.65
CA HIS A 986 5.82 -10.00 22.61
C HIS A 986 4.58 -9.62 23.45
N HIS A 987 3.96 -8.45 23.27
CA HIS A 987 2.79 -8.06 24.08
C HIS A 987 1.43 -8.23 23.40
N TYR A 988 1.35 -8.24 22.06
CA TYR A 988 0.06 -8.41 21.36
C TYR A 988 -0.35 -9.88 21.18
N LEU A 989 0.62 -10.79 21.05
CA LEU A 989 0.34 -12.22 20.85
C LEU A 989 -0.07 -12.95 22.15
N ARG A 990 0.33 -12.45 23.33
CA ARG A 990 -0.10 -13.08 24.60
C ARG A 990 -1.58 -12.90 24.92
N VAL A 991 -2.25 -11.87 24.40
CA VAL A 991 -3.67 -11.67 24.68
C VAL A 991 -4.50 -12.69 23.89
N ARG A 992 -4.19 -12.89 22.61
CA ARG A 992 -4.88 -13.88 21.77
C ARG A 992 -4.72 -15.32 22.28
N ASP A 993 -3.52 -15.68 22.74
CA ASP A 993 -3.24 -17.02 23.26
C ASP A 993 -3.86 -17.24 24.65
N LEU A 994 -3.94 -16.20 25.50
CA LEU A 994 -4.69 -16.24 26.77
C LEU A 994 -6.22 -16.40 26.53
N PHE A 995 -6.76 -15.82 25.46
CA PHE A 995 -8.17 -15.97 25.08
C PHE A 995 -8.47 -17.36 24.48
N TYR A 996 -7.54 -17.95 23.73
CA TYR A 996 -7.70 -19.29 23.18
C TYR A 996 -7.68 -20.40 24.25
N ASP A 997 -6.89 -20.22 25.32
CA ASP A 997 -6.87 -21.15 26.44
C ASP A 997 -8.08 -21.00 27.39
N ALA A 998 -8.73 -19.82 27.42
CA ALA A 998 -9.94 -19.57 28.19
C ALA A 998 -11.21 -20.18 27.54
N LEU A 999 -11.19 -20.43 26.23
CA LEU A 999 -12.30 -20.98 25.45
C LEU A 999 -12.26 -22.52 25.30
N ARG A 1000 -11.27 -23.19 25.92
CA ARG A 1000 -11.25 -24.67 25.98
C ARG A 1000 -12.08 -25.16 27.17
N PRO A 1001 -13.07 -26.05 26.96
CA PRO A 1001 -13.79 -26.70 28.05
C PRO A 1001 -12.80 -27.39 29.00
N SER A 1002 -13.00 -27.24 30.31
CA SER A 1002 -12.27 -28.04 31.29
C SER A 1002 -12.76 -29.48 31.21
N VAL A 1003 -11.88 -30.41 30.82
CA VAL A 1003 -12.14 -31.83 31.07
C VAL A 1003 -11.99 -32.02 32.58
N GLY A 1004 -13.11 -32.08 33.29
CA GLY A 1004 -13.14 -32.46 34.68
C GLY A 1004 -12.78 -33.94 34.80
N SER A 1005 -11.73 -34.25 35.55
CA SER A 1005 -11.63 -35.51 36.26
C SER A 1005 -12.79 -35.57 37.25
N ASP A 1006 -13.54 -36.69 37.24
CA ASP A 1006 -14.62 -37.07 38.16
C ASP A 1006 -16.06 -36.93 37.62
N ALA A 1007 -16.49 -37.90 36.78
CA ALA A 1007 -17.78 -38.59 36.89
C ALA A 1007 -17.88 -39.77 35.88
N PRO A 1008 -18.46 -40.93 36.27
CA PRO A 1008 -18.34 -42.22 35.56
C PRO A 1008 -19.48 -42.52 34.57
N ASP A 1009 -19.23 -43.53 33.72
CA ASP A 1009 -20.12 -44.28 32.84
C ASP A 1009 -21.64 -44.10 32.99
N ALA A 1010 -22.30 -43.64 31.92
CA ALA A 1010 -23.63 -44.09 31.44
C ALA A 1010 -23.90 -43.44 30.06
N LEU A 1011 -23.61 -44.12 28.95
CA LEU A 1011 -24.53 -44.95 28.14
C LEU A 1011 -25.73 -44.21 27.48
N ALA A 1012 -25.66 -44.26 26.13
CA ALA A 1012 -26.72 -44.68 25.20
C ALA A 1012 -27.83 -43.70 24.74
N THR A 1013 -27.93 -43.65 23.41
CA THR A 1013 -29.14 -43.47 22.55
C THR A 1013 -29.87 -42.13 22.54
N SER A 1014 -29.66 -41.33 21.48
CA SER A 1014 -30.58 -41.17 20.32
C SER A 1014 -29.96 -40.25 19.28
#